data_AF-D9WS44-F1
#
_entry.id   AF-D9WS44-F1
#
_cell.length_a   1.000
_cell.length_b   1.000
_cell.length_c   1.000
_cell.angle_alpha   90.00
_cell.angle_beta   90.00
_cell.angle_gamma   90.00
#
_symmetry.space_group_name_H-M   'P 1'
#
loop_
_entity.id
_entity.type
_entity.pdbx_description
1 polymer ?
#
loop_
_entity_poly.entity_id
_entity_poly.type
_entity_poly.pdbx_seq_one_letter_code
_entity_poly.pdbx_strand_id
1 'polypeptide(L)'
;MTRRAAPAAVVLLVAAAGLAGPQQASALPDGGARSAASSAAAEGPALSVDTTTGRKAIDPHIYGINFADEALAEELRLPVRRWGGNATSRYNYKLDAYNAGHDWYFENLYYENGTAQLPDGSQANKFVEQDRRTGTDTVMTVPMSGWTTAARNAACGFSIAKYGPQKANDAQWRPDCGNGVKSDGTNVTGNDPKETSVPAGPEFTKGWVEYLKRTYGSADDGGVGFYNLDNEPDLWWSTHRDVHPEGTGYDEMRDSTYATAAAIKDADPGAQTLGPVGWGFNSLVYSGLDQKTCSEKGGDCWSNPPDRAAHGGQLFAPWYLQQMKAYEQSHGRRILDYFDEHIYPQQTGVFGGGVDAATQELRLRSTRQLWDPSYVDESWINQPVQFIPRMRSLVDENYPGTKLAITEYNWGALDHINGALAQADVLGIFGREGLDLATLWDPPTSTEPGAFAFRMFRNYDGNGGSFGDTAVRAASADQDKLAVYAAERSSDKALTVMVVNKTTGDLTAPVSVTGSSAPGGSAQVYRYGQDDVTAIEHLADQPLTDGGFTATFPAYSITEYVLPAGSSEAKPPTAPGTPSATAVASDRATLTWGASTAGSSPVASYQVYSGDTTGAPVATVDAPATSTTVTGLSPATAYTFRVVAKDTAGRSSPPSAPVRVTTAGAPASACTVGYAVGSDWGSGFTATVTITNKGPTVNGWQLGFSFTGNQKVTQGWNGTWSQNATAVTVKDAGWNATLATGSSTTIGFNGSYTGGNPAPRDFTLNGKPCTAPGTAAAAHIAPPVGHAPGPDALPDRRRTR
;
A
#
# COMPACT_ATOMS: atom_id res chain seq x y z
N MET A 1 -38.62 6.14 -10.99
CA MET A 1 -38.15 6.57 -12.32
C MET A 1 -36.66 6.29 -12.34
N THR A 2 -36.19 5.50 -13.30
CA THR A 2 -34.92 4.76 -13.22
C THR A 2 -33.71 5.58 -13.66
N ARG A 3 -32.62 5.50 -12.86
CA ARG A 3 -31.20 5.81 -13.15
C ARG A 3 -30.90 7.21 -13.72
N ARG A 4 -30.65 8.18 -12.83
CA ARG A 4 -29.78 9.33 -13.11
C ARG A 4 -28.43 9.08 -12.44
N ALA A 5 -27.42 8.75 -13.23
CA ALA A 5 -26.01 8.80 -12.87
C ALA A 5 -25.22 9.08 -14.16
N ALA A 6 -24.17 9.90 -14.02
CA ALA A 6 -23.31 10.54 -15.03
C ALA A 6 -23.83 11.89 -15.59
N PRO A 7 -23.27 13.04 -15.17
CA PRO A 7 -23.38 14.27 -15.94
C PRO A 7 -22.36 14.20 -17.08
N ALA A 8 -22.85 14.07 -18.32
CA ALA A 8 -22.05 14.43 -19.49
C ALA A 8 -22.02 15.96 -19.55
N ALA A 9 -20.90 16.58 -19.18
CA ALA A 9 -20.68 18.00 -19.36
C ALA A 9 -20.56 18.29 -20.87
N VAL A 10 -21.58 18.93 -21.45
CA VAL A 10 -21.50 19.50 -22.79
C VAL A 10 -20.79 20.85 -22.67
N VAL A 11 -19.47 20.85 -22.86
CA VAL A 11 -18.68 22.09 -23.00
C VAL A 11 -18.79 22.58 -24.45
N LEU A 12 -19.21 23.83 -24.63
CA LEU A 12 -19.47 24.45 -25.92
C LEU A 12 -18.14 24.81 -26.62
N LEU A 13 -17.82 24.13 -27.73
CA LEU A 13 -16.81 24.58 -28.69
C LEU A 13 -17.32 25.80 -29.47
N VAL A 14 -16.55 26.90 -29.45
CA VAL A 14 -16.70 27.99 -30.42
C VAL A 14 -15.96 27.57 -31.70
N ALA A 15 -16.69 27.07 -32.70
CA ALA A 15 -16.15 26.70 -34.00
C ALA A 15 -16.31 27.84 -35.03
N ALA A 16 -15.20 28.30 -35.60
CA ALA A 16 -15.17 29.12 -36.81
C ALA A 16 -15.27 28.22 -38.06
N ALA A 17 -16.21 28.52 -38.95
CA ALA A 17 -16.52 27.72 -40.13
C ALA A 17 -15.58 27.97 -41.32
N GLY A 18 -15.16 26.89 -41.99
CA GLY A 18 -14.51 26.91 -43.30
C GLY A 18 -14.87 25.65 -44.10
N LEU A 19 -15.58 25.83 -45.23
CA LEU A 19 -16.18 24.80 -46.07
C LEU A 19 -15.16 24.08 -46.98
N ALA A 20 -15.27 22.75 -47.11
CA ALA A 20 -14.80 22.00 -48.28
C ALA A 20 -15.70 20.77 -48.55
N GLY A 21 -16.10 20.59 -49.81
CA GLY A 21 -17.13 19.65 -50.27
C GLY A 21 -16.70 18.18 -50.43
N PRO A 22 -17.63 17.29 -50.85
CA PRO A 22 -17.48 15.85 -50.75
C PRO A 22 -16.70 15.26 -51.94
N GLN A 23 -15.72 14.40 -51.68
CA GLN A 23 -15.14 13.51 -52.69
C GLN A 23 -15.58 12.06 -52.48
N GLN A 24 -15.87 11.45 -53.61
CA GLN A 24 -16.54 10.17 -53.81
C GLN A 24 -15.68 8.98 -53.40
N ALA A 25 -16.33 7.99 -52.78
CA ALA A 25 -15.80 6.66 -52.54
C ALA A 25 -15.57 5.91 -53.86
N SER A 26 -14.39 5.32 -54.03
CA SER A 26 -14.11 4.31 -55.05
C SER A 26 -13.50 3.07 -54.41
N ALA A 27 -13.85 1.92 -55.00
CA ALA A 27 -13.81 0.59 -54.43
C ALA A 27 -12.40 -0.02 -54.26
N LEU A 28 -12.28 -0.86 -53.23
CA LEU A 28 -11.19 -1.81 -52.98
C LEU A 28 -11.13 -2.90 -54.08
N PRO A 29 -9.93 -3.46 -54.32
CA PRO A 29 -9.81 -4.86 -54.68
C PRO A 29 -9.03 -5.69 -53.64
N ASP A 30 -9.57 -6.90 -53.48
CA ASP A 30 -9.18 -8.09 -52.73
C ASP A 30 -7.70 -8.36 -52.42
N GLY A 31 -7.48 -8.82 -51.18
CA GLY A 31 -7.10 -10.21 -50.95
C GLY A 31 -5.70 -10.64 -51.36
N GLY A 32 -4.69 -10.21 -50.60
CA GLY A 32 -3.36 -10.80 -50.62
C GLY A 32 -2.79 -10.90 -49.21
N ALA A 33 -2.79 -12.10 -48.63
CA ALA A 33 -2.17 -12.39 -47.35
C ALA A 33 -0.67 -12.04 -47.40
N ARG A 34 -0.30 -10.92 -46.77
CA ARG A 34 1.09 -10.62 -46.46
C ARG A 34 1.41 -11.16 -45.08
N SER A 35 2.27 -12.17 -45.06
CA SER A 35 3.11 -12.51 -43.91
C SER A 35 3.74 -11.22 -43.36
N ALA A 36 3.32 -10.80 -42.17
CA ALA A 36 3.95 -9.72 -41.44
C ALA A 36 5.29 -10.25 -40.91
N ALA A 37 6.37 -9.95 -41.63
CA ALA A 37 7.70 -10.00 -41.04
C ALA A 37 7.70 -9.04 -39.84
N SER A 38 8.01 -9.54 -38.64
CA SER A 38 8.20 -8.67 -37.47
C SER A 38 9.32 -7.70 -37.78
N SER A 39 9.00 -6.41 -37.93
CA SER A 39 10.03 -5.37 -37.98
C SER A 39 10.79 -5.39 -36.66
N ALA A 40 12.12 -5.45 -36.72
CA ALA A 40 12.94 -5.31 -35.52
C ALA A 40 12.62 -3.98 -34.82
N ALA A 41 12.52 -3.99 -33.49
CA ALA A 41 12.30 -2.79 -32.69
C ALA A 41 13.35 -1.72 -32.98
N ALA A 42 12.93 -0.46 -33.06
CA ALA A 42 13.83 0.65 -33.31
C ALA A 42 14.66 0.98 -32.05
N GLU A 43 15.77 1.69 -32.22
CA GLU A 43 16.55 2.18 -31.07
C GLU A 43 15.77 3.28 -30.33
N GLY A 44 15.60 3.10 -29.02
CA GLY A 44 14.95 4.04 -28.12
C GLY A 44 15.93 4.95 -27.38
N PRO A 45 15.45 6.02 -26.75
CA PRO A 45 16.28 6.91 -25.93
C PRO A 45 16.81 6.19 -24.67
N ALA A 46 18.05 6.49 -24.28
CA ALA A 46 18.62 5.96 -23.04
C ALA A 46 17.84 6.46 -21.81
N LEU A 47 17.59 5.56 -20.87
CA LEU A 47 16.94 5.83 -19.59
C LEU A 47 17.96 5.70 -18.45
N SER A 48 17.83 6.56 -17.43
CA SER A 48 18.70 6.55 -16.26
C SER A 48 17.92 6.76 -14.98
N VAL A 49 18.27 5.99 -13.95
CA VAL A 49 17.72 6.07 -12.60
C VAL A 49 18.88 6.20 -11.62
N ASP A 50 18.83 7.19 -10.74
CA ASP A 50 19.76 7.39 -9.64
C ASP A 50 18.98 7.40 -8.33
N THR A 51 19.14 6.33 -7.57
CA THR A 51 18.43 6.10 -6.30
C THR A 51 18.92 6.98 -5.15
N THR A 52 20.05 7.69 -5.32
CA THR A 52 20.66 8.52 -4.28
C THR A 52 20.27 9.99 -4.36
N THR A 53 19.75 10.44 -5.51
CA THR A 53 19.39 11.83 -5.75
C THR A 53 17.91 11.97 -6.11
N GLY A 54 17.38 13.20 -6.06
CA GLY A 54 15.98 13.48 -6.36
C GLY A 54 14.99 12.86 -5.36
N ARG A 55 15.45 12.50 -4.14
CA ARG A 55 14.63 11.84 -3.13
C ARG A 55 13.55 12.77 -2.58
N LYS A 56 12.28 12.47 -2.88
CA LYS A 56 11.11 13.22 -2.40
C LYS A 56 9.98 12.25 -2.07
N ALA A 57 9.24 12.49 -0.98
CA ALA A 57 8.05 11.72 -0.69
C ALA A 57 6.98 11.97 -1.76
N ILE A 58 6.33 10.90 -2.21
CA ILE A 58 5.16 10.95 -3.07
C ILE A 58 3.94 10.91 -2.14
N ASP A 59 3.18 12.00 -2.08
CA ASP A 59 1.94 12.02 -1.31
C ASP A 59 0.93 11.09 -2.00
N PRO A 60 0.37 10.08 -1.31
CA PRO A 60 -0.56 9.15 -1.94
C PRO A 60 -1.81 9.85 -2.51
N HIS A 61 -2.21 11.02 -1.99
CA HIS A 61 -3.41 11.72 -2.47
C HIS A 61 -3.31 12.23 -3.92
N ILE A 62 -2.15 12.13 -4.59
CA ILE A 62 -2.06 12.39 -6.04
C ILE A 62 -2.77 11.34 -6.89
N TYR A 63 -3.11 10.18 -6.32
CA TYR A 63 -3.81 9.10 -7.00
C TYR A 63 -5.33 9.15 -6.80
N GLY A 64 -5.89 10.33 -6.49
CA GLY A 64 -7.31 10.49 -6.23
C GLY A 64 -8.18 10.50 -7.49
N ILE A 65 -9.48 10.25 -7.31
CA ILE A 65 -10.47 10.26 -8.39
C ILE A 65 -11.78 10.88 -7.87
N ASN A 66 -12.36 11.82 -8.62
CA ASN A 66 -13.70 12.34 -8.36
C ASN A 66 -14.73 11.24 -8.60
N PHE A 67 -15.67 11.05 -7.67
CA PHE A 67 -16.83 10.16 -7.84
C PHE A 67 -16.56 8.70 -8.27
N ALA A 68 -15.35 8.16 -8.08
CA ALA A 68 -15.06 6.75 -8.40
C ALA A 68 -16.08 5.79 -7.79
N ASP A 69 -16.43 4.72 -8.50
CA ASP A 69 -17.32 3.71 -7.95
C ASP A 69 -16.65 2.94 -6.79
N GLU A 70 -17.47 2.30 -5.94
CA GLU A 70 -16.98 1.67 -4.70
C GLU A 70 -16.03 0.50 -4.98
N ALA A 71 -16.29 -0.30 -6.02
CA ALA A 71 -15.46 -1.45 -6.34
C ALA A 71 -14.09 -1.00 -6.86
N LEU A 72 -14.05 0.00 -7.73
CA LEU A 72 -12.79 0.58 -8.21
C LEU A 72 -12.01 1.26 -7.07
N ALA A 73 -12.70 1.98 -6.19
CA ALA A 73 -12.08 2.63 -5.03
C ALA A 73 -11.45 1.61 -4.06
N GLU A 74 -12.16 0.53 -3.75
CA GLU A 74 -11.66 -0.58 -2.93
C GLU A 74 -10.46 -1.25 -3.59
N GLU A 75 -10.57 -1.58 -4.88
CA GLU A 75 -9.51 -2.26 -5.64
C GLU A 75 -8.20 -1.46 -5.66
N LEU A 76 -8.30 -0.16 -5.93
CA LEU A 76 -7.13 0.72 -6.02
C LEU A 76 -6.58 1.12 -4.65
N ARG A 77 -7.29 0.79 -3.55
CA ARG A 77 -7.09 1.38 -2.22
C ARG A 77 -6.93 2.89 -2.38
N LEU A 78 -7.97 3.46 -2.99
CA LEU A 78 -7.97 4.82 -3.47
C LEU A 78 -7.73 5.77 -2.28
N PRO A 79 -6.73 6.64 -2.33
CA PRO A 79 -6.34 7.41 -1.16
C PRO A 79 -7.29 8.57 -0.89
N VAL A 80 -7.86 9.17 -1.94
CA VAL A 80 -8.81 10.28 -1.81
C VAL A 80 -9.87 10.27 -2.91
N ARG A 81 -11.10 10.60 -2.52
CA ARG A 81 -12.21 10.89 -3.43
C ARG A 81 -12.74 12.28 -3.15
N ARG A 82 -13.14 12.97 -4.23
CA ARG A 82 -13.70 14.32 -4.16
C ARG A 82 -15.19 14.34 -4.52
N TRP A 83 -15.96 14.96 -3.63
CA TRP A 83 -17.32 15.44 -3.85
C TRP A 83 -17.23 16.92 -4.22
N GLY A 84 -17.26 17.22 -5.52
CA GLY A 84 -17.07 18.58 -6.03
C GLY A 84 -17.69 18.82 -7.41
N GLY A 85 -17.22 19.88 -8.09
CA GLY A 85 -17.75 20.34 -9.37
C GLY A 85 -18.95 21.28 -9.25
N ASN A 86 -19.41 21.81 -10.38
CA ASN A 86 -20.42 22.89 -10.49
C ASN A 86 -21.66 22.71 -9.61
N ALA A 87 -22.25 21.52 -9.58
CA ALA A 87 -23.47 21.25 -8.80
C ALA A 87 -23.27 21.46 -7.29
N THR A 88 -22.05 21.26 -6.79
CA THR A 88 -21.75 21.31 -5.35
C THR A 88 -21.69 22.73 -4.79
N SER A 89 -21.35 23.73 -5.61
CA SER A 89 -21.42 25.16 -5.28
C SER A 89 -22.82 25.60 -4.84
N ARG A 90 -23.85 24.87 -5.28
CA ARG A 90 -25.27 25.17 -5.02
C ARG A 90 -25.96 24.10 -4.15
N TYR A 91 -25.22 23.15 -3.61
CA TYR A 91 -25.74 22.00 -2.86
C TYR A 91 -26.14 22.35 -1.42
N ASN A 92 -27.39 22.01 -1.07
CA ASN A 92 -27.94 22.18 0.26
C ASN A 92 -28.01 20.83 0.99
N TYR A 93 -27.07 20.57 1.90
CA TYR A 93 -26.97 19.29 2.62
C TYR A 93 -28.21 18.92 3.44
N LYS A 94 -28.97 19.91 3.92
CA LYS A 94 -30.22 19.67 4.68
C LYS A 94 -31.34 19.16 3.79
N LEU A 95 -31.29 19.53 2.51
CA LEU A 95 -32.31 19.22 1.53
C LEU A 95 -31.87 18.12 0.57
N ASP A 96 -30.60 17.76 0.54
CA ASP A 96 -30.03 16.84 -0.44
C ASP A 96 -30.43 17.20 -1.88
N ALA A 97 -30.28 18.48 -2.17
CA ALA A 97 -30.73 19.14 -3.39
C ALA A 97 -29.73 20.22 -3.78
N TYR A 98 -29.65 20.51 -5.06
CA TYR A 98 -28.71 21.46 -5.65
C TYR A 98 -29.40 22.26 -6.76
N ASN A 99 -28.70 23.27 -7.30
CA ASN A 99 -29.06 23.88 -8.57
C ASN A 99 -28.00 23.48 -9.60
N ALA A 100 -28.41 23.10 -10.80
CA ALA A 100 -27.50 22.62 -11.85
C ALA A 100 -26.71 23.75 -12.54
N GLY A 101 -27.05 25.01 -12.27
CA GLY A 101 -26.44 26.14 -12.97
C GLY A 101 -26.61 26.03 -14.48
N HIS A 102 -25.64 26.57 -15.21
CA HIS A 102 -25.62 26.56 -16.66
C HIS A 102 -25.62 25.14 -17.25
N ASP A 103 -25.07 24.15 -16.54
CA ASP A 103 -24.97 22.76 -17.04
C ASP A 103 -26.33 22.16 -17.38
N TRP A 104 -27.37 22.55 -16.64
CA TRP A 104 -28.74 22.13 -16.94
C TRP A 104 -29.76 23.22 -16.56
N TYR A 105 -29.90 24.21 -17.44
CA TYR A 105 -30.98 25.21 -17.46
C TYR A 105 -31.26 25.94 -16.12
N PHE A 106 -30.26 26.04 -15.24
CA PHE A 106 -30.33 26.69 -13.92
C PHE A 106 -31.46 26.10 -13.05
N GLU A 107 -31.68 24.80 -13.15
CA GLU A 107 -32.76 24.09 -12.46
C GLU A 107 -32.38 23.64 -11.06
N ASN A 108 -33.33 23.76 -10.13
CA ASN A 108 -33.26 23.01 -8.89
C ASN A 108 -33.47 21.52 -9.17
N LEU A 109 -32.52 20.71 -8.71
CA LEU A 109 -32.53 19.25 -8.78
C LEU A 109 -32.31 18.67 -7.39
N TYR A 110 -32.69 17.40 -7.22
CA TYR A 110 -32.52 16.70 -5.95
C TYR A 110 -32.28 15.22 -6.18
N TYR A 111 -31.50 14.61 -5.28
CA TYR A 111 -31.33 13.16 -5.29
C TYR A 111 -32.57 12.49 -4.72
N GLU A 112 -33.02 11.36 -5.29
CA GLU A 112 -34.24 10.65 -4.87
C GLU A 112 -34.09 9.88 -3.53
N ASN A 113 -33.42 10.48 -2.55
CA ASN A 113 -33.28 9.97 -1.19
C ASN A 113 -34.50 10.32 -0.34
N GLY A 114 -34.79 9.46 0.65
CA GLY A 114 -35.97 9.61 1.52
C GLY A 114 -35.86 10.84 2.42
N THR A 115 -36.79 11.79 2.29
CA THR A 115 -36.75 13.08 3.00
C THR A 115 -36.77 12.96 4.52
N ALA A 116 -37.39 11.90 5.06
CA ALA A 116 -37.43 11.63 6.49
C ALA A 116 -36.05 11.26 7.09
N GLN A 117 -35.08 10.91 6.26
CA GLN A 117 -33.73 10.53 6.67
C GLN A 117 -32.73 11.66 6.47
N LEU A 118 -33.13 12.82 5.96
CA LEU A 118 -32.18 13.90 5.69
C LEU A 118 -31.81 14.66 6.99
N PRO A 119 -30.54 15.08 7.16
CA PRO A 119 -29.42 14.92 6.21
C PRO A 119 -28.71 13.55 6.22
N ASP A 120 -28.97 12.66 7.19
CA ASP A 120 -28.26 11.38 7.39
C ASP A 120 -28.24 10.48 6.15
N GLY A 121 -29.32 10.42 5.37
CA GLY A 121 -29.43 9.64 4.14
C GLY A 121 -29.11 10.40 2.85
N SER A 122 -28.51 11.59 2.94
CA SER A 122 -28.18 12.43 1.79
C SER A 122 -27.13 11.79 0.87
N GLN A 123 -27.04 12.26 -0.37
CA GLN A 123 -26.05 11.77 -1.32
C GLN A 123 -24.61 12.12 -0.88
N ALA A 124 -24.41 13.28 -0.27
CA ALA A 124 -23.12 13.65 0.31
C ALA A 124 -22.72 12.71 1.46
N ASN A 125 -23.65 12.33 2.33
CA ASN A 125 -23.38 11.35 3.39
C ASN A 125 -23.05 9.97 2.83
N LYS A 126 -23.79 9.50 1.82
CA LYS A 126 -23.49 8.23 1.15
C LYS A 126 -22.09 8.22 0.52
N PHE A 127 -21.63 9.37 0.03
CA PHE A 127 -20.28 9.55 -0.47
C PHE A 127 -19.25 9.35 0.66
N VAL A 128 -19.41 10.04 1.80
CA VAL A 128 -18.53 9.86 2.97
C VAL A 128 -18.57 8.43 3.50
N GLU A 129 -19.75 7.81 3.53
CA GLU A 129 -19.89 6.43 4.00
C GLU A 129 -19.20 5.41 3.07
N GLN A 130 -19.22 5.65 1.76
CA GLN A 130 -18.44 4.84 0.81
C GLN A 130 -16.94 5.00 1.05
N ASP A 131 -16.48 6.23 1.24
CA ASP A 131 -15.08 6.53 1.52
C ASP A 131 -14.60 5.80 2.79
N ARG A 132 -15.41 5.86 3.84
CA ARG A 132 -15.14 5.14 5.10
C ARG A 132 -15.10 3.62 4.96
N ARG A 133 -15.96 3.03 4.11
CA ARG A 133 -15.94 1.58 3.87
C ARG A 133 -14.69 1.14 3.11
N THR A 134 -14.15 2.00 2.27
CA THR A 134 -12.98 1.72 1.42
C THR A 134 -11.65 2.19 2.02
N GLY A 135 -11.69 2.95 3.13
CA GLY A 135 -10.50 3.56 3.73
C GLY A 135 -9.96 4.73 2.91
N THR A 136 -10.82 5.37 2.12
CA THR A 136 -10.52 6.54 1.29
C THR A 136 -10.76 7.82 2.10
N ASP A 137 -9.92 8.84 1.92
CA ASP A 137 -10.19 10.18 2.47
C ASP A 137 -11.19 10.97 1.61
N THR A 138 -12.00 11.81 2.25
CA THR A 138 -13.01 12.64 1.56
C THR A 138 -12.53 14.08 1.40
N VAL A 139 -12.56 14.59 0.16
CA VAL A 139 -12.63 16.04 -0.14
C VAL A 139 -14.09 16.43 -0.34
N MET A 140 -14.58 17.35 0.50
CA MET A 140 -15.97 17.81 0.48
C MET A 140 -16.05 19.29 0.06
N THR A 141 -16.64 19.57 -1.11
CA THR A 141 -16.93 20.95 -1.50
C THR A 141 -18.07 21.54 -0.67
N VAL A 142 -17.84 22.73 -0.11
CA VAL A 142 -18.83 23.51 0.64
C VAL A 142 -19.14 24.82 -0.09
N PRO A 143 -20.41 25.28 -0.11
CA PRO A 143 -20.77 26.53 -0.77
C PRO A 143 -20.05 27.75 -0.18
N MET A 144 -19.51 28.58 -1.07
CA MET A 144 -18.92 29.89 -0.80
C MET A 144 -19.54 30.99 -1.69
N SER A 145 -20.25 30.63 -2.77
CA SER A 145 -20.96 31.57 -3.67
C SER A 145 -22.04 32.43 -3.02
N GLY A 146 -22.38 32.16 -1.76
CA GLY A 146 -23.40 32.86 -0.99
C GLY A 146 -24.83 32.34 -1.19
N TRP A 147 -25.05 31.41 -2.12
CA TRP A 147 -26.38 30.90 -2.46
C TRP A 147 -26.42 29.37 -2.61
N THR A 148 -27.34 28.73 -1.92
CA THR A 148 -27.66 27.31 -2.11
C THR A 148 -29.10 27.12 -2.55
N THR A 149 -29.45 25.96 -3.10
CA THR A 149 -30.84 25.65 -3.47
C THR A 149 -31.81 25.83 -2.29
N ALA A 150 -32.97 26.43 -2.56
CA ALA A 150 -34.00 26.76 -1.56
C ALA A 150 -34.90 25.57 -1.17
N ALA A 151 -35.11 24.62 -2.09
CA ALA A 151 -36.09 23.56 -1.93
C ALA A 151 -35.78 22.34 -2.81
N ARG A 152 -36.33 21.18 -2.43
CA ARG A 152 -36.42 19.98 -3.27
C ARG A 152 -37.57 20.13 -4.28
N ASN A 153 -37.46 21.09 -5.19
CA ASN A 153 -38.50 21.41 -6.16
C ASN A 153 -37.93 21.50 -7.58
N ALA A 154 -38.76 21.92 -8.52
CA ALA A 154 -38.42 22.10 -9.93
C ALA A 154 -38.37 23.59 -10.31
N ALA A 155 -37.87 24.44 -9.41
CA ALA A 155 -37.73 25.87 -9.70
C ALA A 155 -36.64 26.11 -10.77
N CYS A 156 -36.86 27.12 -11.60
CA CYS A 156 -35.96 27.50 -12.68
C CYS A 156 -35.37 28.90 -12.40
N GLY A 157 -34.06 29.07 -12.56
CA GLY A 157 -33.42 30.40 -12.42
C GLY A 157 -33.90 31.40 -13.48
N PHE A 158 -34.28 30.90 -14.66
CA PHE A 158 -34.80 31.69 -15.79
C PHE A 158 -36.10 31.11 -16.36
N SER A 159 -37.18 31.12 -15.56
CA SER A 159 -38.53 30.75 -16.01
C SER A 159 -38.96 31.51 -17.29
N ILE A 160 -39.37 30.79 -18.33
CA ILE A 160 -39.84 31.35 -19.60
C ILE A 160 -41.16 32.11 -19.41
N ALA A 161 -42.06 31.57 -18.60
CA ALA A 161 -43.32 32.24 -18.26
C ALA A 161 -43.09 33.61 -17.60
N LYS A 162 -42.00 33.77 -16.84
CA LYS A 162 -41.66 35.04 -16.17
C LYS A 162 -40.79 35.97 -17.03
N TYR A 163 -39.74 35.44 -17.64
CA TYR A 163 -38.69 36.24 -18.30
C TYR A 163 -38.80 36.28 -19.83
N GLY A 164 -39.81 35.60 -20.39
CA GLY A 164 -40.11 35.59 -21.82
C GLY A 164 -39.36 34.51 -22.61
N PRO A 165 -39.55 34.47 -23.95
CA PRO A 165 -38.96 33.46 -24.83
C PRO A 165 -37.42 33.46 -24.79
N GLN A 166 -36.86 32.25 -24.79
CA GLN A 166 -35.42 32.00 -24.70
C GLN A 166 -34.96 31.04 -25.81
N LYS A 167 -33.65 30.99 -26.09
CA LYS A 167 -33.08 30.19 -27.19
C LYS A 167 -33.19 28.69 -26.99
N ALA A 168 -33.15 28.23 -25.73
CA ALA A 168 -33.28 26.83 -25.38
C ALA A 168 -33.95 26.69 -24.01
N ASN A 169 -34.49 25.50 -23.76
CA ASN A 169 -35.16 25.10 -22.54
C ASN A 169 -35.06 23.59 -22.34
N ASP A 170 -35.30 23.08 -21.13
CA ASP A 170 -35.52 21.65 -20.90
C ASP A 170 -36.91 21.25 -21.43
N ALA A 171 -37.01 21.15 -22.75
CA ALA A 171 -38.27 20.84 -23.43
C ALA A 171 -38.85 19.47 -23.04
N GLN A 172 -38.03 18.56 -22.51
CA GLN A 172 -38.44 17.19 -22.21
C GLN A 172 -39.06 17.08 -20.81
N TRP A 173 -38.48 17.72 -19.81
CA TRP A 173 -38.87 17.49 -18.41
C TRP A 173 -39.38 18.74 -17.71
N ARG A 174 -38.88 19.91 -18.09
CA ARG A 174 -39.21 21.20 -17.48
C ARG A 174 -39.29 22.31 -18.54
N PRO A 175 -40.33 22.31 -19.39
CA PRO A 175 -40.39 23.23 -20.53
C PRO A 175 -40.37 24.72 -20.16
N ASP A 176 -40.67 25.08 -18.91
CA ASP A 176 -40.58 26.45 -18.40
C ASP A 176 -39.15 26.86 -18.02
N CYS A 177 -38.24 25.92 -17.79
CA CYS A 177 -36.86 26.23 -17.43
C CYS A 177 -36.05 26.57 -18.69
N GLY A 178 -35.81 27.86 -18.90
CA GLY A 178 -35.02 28.37 -20.02
C GLY A 178 -33.53 28.49 -19.71
N ASN A 179 -32.70 28.58 -20.75
CA ASN A 179 -31.24 28.67 -20.62
C ASN A 179 -30.71 30.06 -20.22
N GLY A 180 -31.58 31.00 -19.90
CA GLY A 180 -31.24 32.38 -19.56
C GLY A 180 -30.72 33.22 -20.72
N VAL A 181 -30.95 32.83 -21.98
CA VAL A 181 -30.52 33.57 -23.19
C VAL A 181 -31.73 33.90 -24.06
N LYS A 182 -31.96 35.19 -24.32
CA LYS A 182 -33.07 35.68 -25.16
C LYS A 182 -32.85 35.32 -26.63
N SER A 183 -33.92 35.38 -27.42
CA SER A 183 -33.88 35.07 -28.86
C SER A 183 -32.86 35.91 -29.65
N ASP A 184 -32.59 37.15 -29.23
CA ASP A 184 -31.59 38.04 -29.84
C ASP A 184 -30.13 37.68 -29.47
N GLY A 185 -29.93 36.71 -28.57
CA GLY A 185 -28.62 36.28 -28.08
C GLY A 185 -28.11 37.01 -26.85
N THR A 186 -28.83 38.01 -26.36
CA THR A 186 -28.49 38.66 -25.09
C THR A 186 -28.96 37.83 -23.90
N ASN A 187 -28.25 37.95 -22.77
CA ASN A 187 -28.63 37.28 -21.54
C ASN A 187 -29.94 37.86 -20.94
N VAL A 188 -30.73 37.00 -20.32
CA VAL A 188 -31.74 37.44 -19.33
C VAL A 188 -30.97 38.00 -18.12
N THR A 189 -31.38 39.19 -17.66
CA THR A 189 -30.76 39.90 -16.53
C THR A 189 -31.83 40.36 -15.55
N GLY A 190 -31.44 40.57 -14.29
CA GLY A 190 -32.36 41.02 -13.23
C GLY A 190 -33.35 39.94 -12.77
N ASN A 191 -33.05 38.65 -13.00
CA ASN A 191 -33.79 37.57 -12.38
C ASN A 191 -33.59 37.62 -10.85
N ASP A 192 -34.56 37.10 -10.09
CA ASP A 192 -34.49 37.09 -8.63
C ASP A 192 -33.86 35.76 -8.14
N PRO A 193 -32.65 35.79 -7.53
CA PRO A 193 -32.00 34.59 -7.01
C PRO A 193 -32.89 33.78 -6.04
N LYS A 194 -33.83 34.44 -5.34
CA LYS A 194 -34.71 33.80 -4.35
C LYS A 194 -35.73 32.84 -4.95
N GLU A 195 -35.89 32.81 -6.26
CA GLU A 195 -36.77 31.86 -6.94
C GLU A 195 -36.27 30.42 -6.86
N THR A 196 -34.94 30.26 -6.96
CA THR A 196 -34.28 28.97 -6.85
C THR A 196 -33.55 28.79 -5.52
N SER A 197 -33.21 29.88 -4.84
CA SER A 197 -32.08 29.87 -3.90
C SER A 197 -32.37 30.56 -2.57
N VAL A 198 -31.64 30.14 -1.54
CA VAL A 198 -31.57 30.79 -0.23
C VAL A 198 -30.12 31.13 0.11
N PRO A 199 -29.89 32.15 0.96
CA PRO A 199 -28.53 32.48 1.40
C PRO A 199 -27.84 31.29 2.07
N ALA A 200 -26.59 31.04 1.68
CA ALA A 200 -25.68 30.07 2.27
C ALA A 200 -24.31 30.73 2.47
N GLY A 201 -24.13 31.34 3.63
CA GLY A 201 -22.86 31.96 4.04
C GLY A 201 -22.06 31.10 5.02
N PRO A 202 -21.02 31.66 5.65
CA PRO A 202 -20.10 30.94 6.54
C PRO A 202 -20.79 30.12 7.65
N GLU A 203 -21.88 30.61 8.24
CA GLU A 203 -22.65 29.89 9.28
C GLU A 203 -23.37 28.65 8.74
N PHE A 204 -23.81 28.67 7.48
CA PHE A 204 -24.38 27.48 6.83
C PHE A 204 -23.31 26.41 6.68
N THR A 205 -22.13 26.81 6.19
CA THR A 205 -20.96 25.93 6.03
C THR A 205 -20.48 25.38 7.36
N LYS A 206 -20.33 26.23 8.39
CA LYS A 206 -19.99 25.82 9.76
C LYS A 206 -20.94 24.76 10.29
N GLY A 207 -22.24 25.01 10.16
CA GLY A 207 -23.27 24.05 10.60
C GLY A 207 -23.23 22.72 9.84
N TRP A 208 -22.74 22.70 8.59
CA TRP A 208 -22.51 21.46 7.86
C TRP A 208 -21.26 20.72 8.35
N VAL A 209 -20.15 21.43 8.56
CA VAL A 209 -18.91 20.83 9.09
C VAL A 209 -19.15 20.27 10.51
N GLU A 210 -19.82 21.02 11.39
CA GLU A 210 -20.19 20.53 12.74
C GLU A 210 -21.10 19.30 12.69
N TYR A 211 -21.99 19.25 11.69
CA TYR A 211 -22.81 18.07 11.44
C TYR A 211 -21.95 16.87 11.03
N LEU A 212 -21.10 17.01 9.99
CA LEU A 212 -20.23 15.94 9.51
C LEU A 212 -19.30 15.45 10.62
N LYS A 213 -18.70 16.37 11.38
CA LYS A 213 -17.86 16.06 12.53
C LYS A 213 -18.58 15.25 13.60
N ARG A 214 -19.81 15.63 13.95
CA ARG A 214 -20.62 14.89 14.94
C ARG A 214 -20.97 13.49 14.44
N THR A 215 -21.21 13.35 13.14
CA THR A 215 -21.63 12.08 12.53
C THR A 215 -20.46 11.12 12.32
N TYR A 216 -19.31 11.61 11.87
CA TYR A 216 -18.19 10.79 11.39
C TYR A 216 -16.89 10.92 12.20
N GLY A 217 -16.82 11.82 13.18
CA GLY A 217 -15.60 12.16 13.92
C GLY A 217 -14.93 13.43 13.39
N SER A 218 -13.98 13.97 14.15
CA SER A 218 -13.16 15.09 13.68
C SER A 218 -12.24 14.68 12.54
N ALA A 219 -11.73 15.64 11.78
CA ALA A 219 -10.69 15.39 10.78
C ALA A 219 -9.49 14.62 11.37
N ASP A 220 -9.06 14.98 12.58
CA ASP A 220 -7.95 14.30 13.28
C ASP A 220 -8.30 12.86 13.72
N ASP A 221 -9.59 12.53 13.83
CA ASP A 221 -10.11 11.21 14.19
C ASP A 221 -10.57 10.38 12.97
N GLY A 222 -10.17 10.76 11.75
CA GLY A 222 -10.55 10.07 10.51
C GLY A 222 -11.98 10.39 10.03
N GLY A 223 -12.50 11.56 10.40
CA GLY A 223 -13.68 12.17 9.80
C GLY A 223 -13.39 12.78 8.42
N VAL A 224 -14.27 13.68 7.95
CA VAL A 224 -14.02 14.40 6.69
C VAL A 224 -12.84 15.36 6.88
N GLY A 225 -11.72 15.05 6.24
CA GLY A 225 -10.45 15.76 6.45
C GLY A 225 -10.26 17.00 5.57
N PHE A 226 -10.86 17.03 4.38
CA PHE A 226 -10.56 18.04 3.36
C PHE A 226 -11.82 18.77 2.91
N TYR A 227 -11.74 20.10 2.77
CA TYR A 227 -12.85 20.95 2.35
C TYR A 227 -12.43 21.90 1.23
N ASN A 228 -13.03 21.72 0.04
CA ASN A 228 -12.92 22.69 -1.04
C ASN A 228 -13.79 23.92 -0.71
N LEU A 229 -13.20 25.10 -0.84
CA LEU A 229 -13.88 26.39 -0.72
C LEU A 229 -14.64 26.68 -2.02
N ASP A 230 -15.77 25.97 -2.20
CA ASP A 230 -16.61 25.97 -3.40
C ASP A 230 -15.90 25.35 -4.62
N ASN A 231 -16.21 25.81 -5.84
CA ASN A 231 -15.73 25.28 -7.10
C ASN A 231 -15.73 26.39 -8.16
N GLU A 232 -14.58 26.61 -8.81
CA GLU A 232 -14.40 27.53 -9.94
C GLU A 232 -15.04 28.91 -9.72
N PRO A 233 -14.68 29.62 -8.63
CA PRO A 233 -15.29 30.89 -8.29
C PRO A 233 -15.06 31.99 -9.32
N ASP A 234 -14.02 31.86 -10.15
CA ASP A 234 -13.76 32.75 -11.27
C ASP A 234 -14.68 32.50 -12.48
N LEU A 235 -15.46 31.41 -12.49
CA LEU A 235 -16.51 31.11 -13.46
C LEU A 235 -17.93 31.23 -12.93
N TRP A 236 -18.17 31.62 -11.66
CA TRP A 236 -19.52 31.77 -11.11
C TRP A 236 -20.43 32.66 -11.96
N TRP A 237 -19.89 33.72 -12.55
CA TRP A 237 -20.59 34.63 -13.47
C TRP A 237 -21.13 33.98 -14.75
N SER A 238 -20.58 32.84 -15.12
CA SER A 238 -21.01 32.01 -16.25
C SER A 238 -21.85 30.84 -15.74
N THR A 239 -21.25 29.98 -14.91
CA THR A 239 -21.84 28.71 -14.44
C THR A 239 -23.04 28.93 -13.52
N HIS A 240 -23.01 29.94 -12.66
CA HIS A 240 -24.05 30.27 -11.67
C HIS A 240 -24.61 31.68 -11.88
N ARG A 241 -24.67 32.11 -13.14
CA ARG A 241 -25.16 33.43 -13.56
C ARG A 241 -26.54 33.79 -13.01
N ASP A 242 -27.38 32.81 -12.70
CA ASP A 242 -28.69 33.01 -12.09
C ASP A 242 -28.62 33.65 -10.69
N VAL A 243 -27.53 33.45 -9.94
CA VAL A 243 -27.38 34.00 -8.59
C VAL A 243 -26.16 34.88 -8.39
N HIS A 244 -25.15 34.71 -9.24
CA HIS A 244 -23.89 35.43 -9.17
C HIS A 244 -23.52 35.86 -10.60
N PRO A 245 -24.17 36.90 -11.17
CA PRO A 245 -23.98 37.30 -12.57
C PRO A 245 -22.74 38.17 -12.82
N GLU A 246 -22.16 38.75 -11.78
CA GLU A 246 -20.92 39.54 -11.89
C GLU A 246 -19.71 38.64 -11.64
N GLY A 247 -18.57 38.96 -12.26
CA GLY A 247 -17.37 38.16 -12.00
C GLY A 247 -16.85 38.40 -10.58
N THR A 248 -16.44 37.34 -9.90
CA THR A 248 -15.89 37.42 -8.54
C THR A 248 -14.56 38.18 -8.53
N GLY A 249 -14.47 39.25 -7.73
CA GLY A 249 -13.30 40.11 -7.66
C GLY A 249 -12.22 39.63 -6.68
N TYR A 250 -11.07 40.31 -6.65
CA TYR A 250 -9.97 40.03 -5.70
C TYR A 250 -10.46 40.13 -4.24
N ASP A 251 -11.04 41.28 -3.88
CA ASP A 251 -11.53 41.54 -2.51
C ASP A 251 -12.65 40.58 -2.09
N GLU A 252 -13.60 40.29 -2.99
CA GLU A 252 -14.69 39.35 -2.73
C GLU A 252 -14.16 37.94 -2.47
N MET A 253 -13.19 37.48 -3.27
CA MET A 253 -12.53 36.20 -3.05
C MET A 253 -11.82 36.15 -1.70
N ARG A 254 -11.04 37.18 -1.35
CA ARG A 254 -10.39 37.27 -0.04
C ARG A 254 -11.40 37.16 1.10
N ASP A 255 -12.44 37.99 1.07
CA ASP A 255 -13.38 38.11 2.18
C ASP A 255 -14.21 36.83 2.35
N SER A 256 -14.62 36.21 1.24
CA SER A 256 -15.36 34.95 1.24
C SER A 256 -14.51 33.78 1.73
N THR A 257 -13.24 33.71 1.30
CA THR A 257 -12.27 32.72 1.80
C THR A 257 -12.01 32.90 3.28
N TYR A 258 -11.71 34.12 3.75
CA TYR A 258 -11.48 34.41 5.17
C TYR A 258 -12.65 33.92 6.02
N ALA A 259 -13.86 34.32 5.66
CA ALA A 259 -15.04 34.02 6.44
C ALA A 259 -15.36 32.51 6.42
N THR A 260 -15.37 31.88 5.24
CA THR A 260 -15.76 30.47 5.09
C THR A 260 -14.71 29.52 5.67
N ALA A 261 -13.43 29.74 5.37
CA ALA A 261 -12.36 28.88 5.88
C ALA A 261 -12.19 29.02 7.40
N ALA A 262 -12.31 30.23 7.96
CA ALA A 262 -12.31 30.39 9.41
C ALA A 262 -13.48 29.66 10.07
N ALA A 263 -14.67 29.70 9.46
CA ALA A 263 -15.85 29.02 9.95
C ALA A 263 -15.71 27.47 9.91
N ILE A 264 -15.09 26.92 8.85
CA ILE A 264 -14.73 25.49 8.78
C ILE A 264 -13.79 25.13 9.92
N LYS A 265 -12.71 25.90 10.07
CA LYS A 265 -11.71 25.63 11.11
C LYS A 265 -12.30 25.76 12.51
N ASP A 266 -13.23 26.69 12.75
CA ASP A 266 -13.94 26.81 14.03
C ASP A 266 -14.76 25.57 14.37
N ALA A 267 -15.42 24.97 13.37
CA ALA A 267 -16.13 23.72 13.55
C ALA A 267 -15.16 22.55 13.78
N ASP A 268 -14.08 22.50 13.00
CA ASP A 268 -13.06 21.46 13.06
C ASP A 268 -11.64 22.01 12.82
N PRO A 269 -10.83 22.21 13.89
CA PRO A 269 -9.48 22.74 13.73
C PRO A 269 -8.53 21.88 12.91
N GLY A 270 -8.76 20.56 12.84
CA GLY A 270 -7.94 19.62 12.08
C GLY A 270 -8.26 19.61 10.58
N ALA A 271 -9.47 20.04 10.21
CA ALA A 271 -9.92 20.04 8.82
C ALA A 271 -9.02 20.92 7.93
N GLN A 272 -8.64 20.41 6.78
CA GLN A 272 -7.79 21.08 5.80
C GLN A 272 -8.65 21.81 4.74
N THR A 273 -8.37 23.07 4.47
CA THR A 273 -9.08 23.88 3.46
C THR A 273 -8.28 24.02 2.18
N LEU A 274 -8.97 23.90 1.05
CA LEU A 274 -8.41 23.93 -0.29
C LEU A 274 -9.06 25.06 -1.09
N GLY A 275 -8.24 25.95 -1.67
CA GLY A 275 -8.73 27.09 -2.45
C GLY A 275 -7.65 27.75 -3.30
N PRO A 276 -8.02 28.60 -4.27
CA PRO A 276 -9.38 29.06 -4.56
C PRO A 276 -10.24 28.06 -5.35
N VAL A 277 -9.69 26.91 -5.77
CA VAL A 277 -10.37 25.92 -6.62
C VAL A 277 -10.67 26.54 -8.00
N GLY A 278 -9.72 27.28 -8.58
CA GLY A 278 -9.90 27.96 -9.85
C GLY A 278 -9.97 27.00 -11.04
N TRP A 279 -10.60 27.41 -12.14
CA TRP A 279 -10.88 26.51 -13.27
C TRP A 279 -9.64 26.14 -14.12
N GLY A 280 -8.56 26.92 -14.06
CA GLY A 280 -7.43 26.70 -14.95
C GLY A 280 -6.31 27.72 -14.89
N PHE A 281 -5.49 27.74 -15.94
CA PHE A 281 -4.30 28.59 -16.01
C PHE A 281 -4.60 30.09 -15.82
N ASN A 282 -5.74 30.58 -16.31
CA ASN A 282 -6.13 31.98 -16.13
C ASN A 282 -6.45 32.34 -14.68
N SER A 283 -6.87 31.37 -13.86
CA SER A 283 -7.13 31.57 -12.44
C SER A 283 -5.87 31.96 -11.67
N LEU A 284 -4.67 31.64 -12.19
CA LEU A 284 -3.41 32.13 -11.62
C LEU A 284 -3.17 33.64 -11.85
N VAL A 285 -3.82 34.20 -12.86
CA VAL A 285 -3.47 35.52 -13.45
C VAL A 285 -4.56 36.56 -13.18
N TYR A 286 -5.84 36.19 -13.36
CA TYR A 286 -6.98 37.10 -13.39
C TYR A 286 -8.09 36.65 -12.43
N SER A 287 -8.77 37.61 -11.80
CA SER A 287 -10.01 37.34 -11.07
C SER A 287 -11.16 37.01 -12.03
N GLY A 288 -12.25 36.44 -11.50
CA GLY A 288 -13.48 36.25 -12.28
C GLY A 288 -14.03 37.57 -12.83
N LEU A 289 -13.89 38.67 -12.08
CA LEU A 289 -14.31 40.02 -12.51
C LEU A 289 -13.55 40.48 -13.76
N ASP A 290 -12.22 40.32 -13.76
CA ASP A 290 -11.39 40.62 -14.92
C ASP A 290 -11.71 39.71 -16.09
N GLN A 291 -11.88 38.40 -15.85
CA GLN A 291 -12.21 37.43 -16.87
C GLN A 291 -13.54 37.75 -17.55
N LYS A 292 -14.60 38.05 -16.79
CA LYS A 292 -15.89 38.50 -17.32
C LYS A 292 -15.73 39.80 -18.13
N THR A 293 -15.18 40.83 -17.48
CA THR A 293 -15.15 42.18 -18.04
C THR A 293 -14.34 42.24 -19.33
N CYS A 294 -13.19 41.58 -19.37
CA CYS A 294 -12.33 41.60 -20.55
C CYS A 294 -12.79 40.63 -21.64
N SER A 295 -13.53 39.58 -21.31
CA SER A 295 -14.22 38.76 -22.32
C SER A 295 -15.33 39.55 -23.03
N GLU A 296 -16.07 40.39 -22.30
CA GLU A 296 -17.13 41.23 -22.87
C GLU A 296 -16.58 42.42 -23.68
N LYS A 297 -15.52 43.08 -23.18
CA LYS A 297 -14.94 44.27 -23.84
C LYS A 297 -14.00 43.91 -25.00
N GLY A 298 -13.28 42.80 -24.89
CA GLY A 298 -12.21 42.44 -25.82
C GLY A 298 -11.08 43.48 -25.89
N GLY A 299 -10.24 43.35 -26.93
CA GLY A 299 -9.18 44.31 -27.26
C GLY A 299 -8.20 44.55 -26.11
N ASP A 300 -7.90 45.84 -25.87
CA ASP A 300 -6.87 46.26 -24.91
C ASP A 300 -7.22 45.99 -23.44
N CYS A 301 -8.42 45.49 -23.12
CA CYS A 301 -8.80 45.18 -21.72
C CYS A 301 -7.82 44.21 -21.07
N TRP A 302 -7.40 43.16 -21.82
CA TRP A 302 -6.45 42.16 -21.31
C TRP A 302 -5.05 42.72 -21.04
N SER A 303 -4.70 43.89 -21.61
CA SER A 303 -3.42 44.54 -21.34
C SER A 303 -3.37 45.24 -19.98
N ASN A 304 -4.53 45.67 -19.46
CA ASN A 304 -4.67 46.30 -18.15
C ASN A 304 -6.07 46.04 -17.57
N PRO A 305 -6.34 44.81 -17.09
CA PRO A 305 -7.65 44.45 -16.57
C PRO A 305 -8.02 45.30 -15.34
N PRO A 306 -9.30 45.71 -15.20
CA PRO A 306 -9.70 46.74 -14.25
C PRO A 306 -9.51 46.35 -12.78
N ASP A 307 -9.81 45.11 -12.40
CA ASP A 307 -9.70 44.65 -11.01
C ASP A 307 -8.22 44.48 -10.65
N ARG A 308 -7.43 43.83 -11.52
CA ARG A 308 -5.96 43.81 -11.41
C ARG A 308 -5.35 45.22 -11.31
N ALA A 309 -5.82 46.17 -12.10
CA ALA A 309 -5.33 47.56 -12.06
C ALA A 309 -5.67 48.23 -10.71
N ALA A 310 -6.85 47.97 -10.16
CA ALA A 310 -7.24 48.42 -8.82
C ALA A 310 -6.33 47.85 -7.72
N HIS A 311 -5.72 46.69 -7.96
CA HIS A 311 -4.80 46.00 -7.05
C HIS A 311 -3.32 46.24 -7.41
N GLY A 312 -3.01 47.41 -7.99
CA GLY A 312 -1.63 47.81 -8.27
C GLY A 312 -0.93 46.99 -9.36
N GLY A 313 -1.71 46.31 -10.21
CA GLY A 313 -1.19 45.48 -11.31
C GLY A 313 -0.71 44.09 -10.88
N GLN A 314 -0.95 43.69 -9.63
CA GLN A 314 -0.55 42.38 -9.12
C GLN A 314 -1.39 41.25 -9.77
N LEU A 315 -0.77 40.11 -10.04
CA LEU A 315 -1.48 38.91 -10.49
C LEU A 315 -2.35 38.33 -9.36
N PHE A 316 -3.46 37.68 -9.73
CA PHE A 316 -4.43 37.16 -8.77
C PHE A 316 -3.83 36.17 -7.77
N ALA A 317 -3.18 35.09 -8.22
CA ALA A 317 -2.69 34.05 -7.30
C ALA A 317 -1.64 34.56 -6.28
N PRO A 318 -0.58 35.32 -6.67
CA PRO A 318 0.30 35.95 -5.70
C PRO A 318 -0.44 36.81 -4.68
N TRP A 319 -1.40 37.62 -5.14
CA TRP A 319 -2.18 38.49 -4.25
C TRP A 319 -3.02 37.67 -3.27
N TYR A 320 -3.75 36.68 -3.75
CA TYR A 320 -4.60 35.79 -2.95
C TYR A 320 -3.78 35.07 -1.87
N LEU A 321 -2.64 34.48 -2.23
CA LEU A 321 -1.74 33.81 -1.28
C LEU A 321 -1.19 34.78 -0.22
N GLN A 322 -0.81 36.00 -0.62
CA GLN A 322 -0.37 37.04 0.32
C GLN A 322 -1.49 37.44 1.29
N GLN A 323 -2.75 37.50 0.84
CA GLN A 323 -3.89 37.73 1.73
C GLN A 323 -4.02 36.59 2.74
N MET A 324 -4.02 35.33 2.30
CA MET A 324 -4.12 34.18 3.22
C MET A 324 -2.98 34.16 4.26
N LYS A 325 -1.76 34.54 3.85
CA LYS A 325 -0.63 34.75 4.77
C LYS A 325 -0.87 35.89 5.76
N ALA A 326 -1.40 37.02 5.30
CA ALA A 326 -1.71 38.16 6.16
C ALA A 326 -2.79 37.80 7.20
N TYR A 327 -3.77 36.97 6.82
CA TYR A 327 -4.73 36.41 7.75
C TYR A 327 -4.05 35.56 8.83
N GLU A 328 -3.19 34.60 8.45
CA GLU A 328 -2.48 33.76 9.41
C GLU A 328 -1.62 34.60 10.37
N GLN A 329 -0.92 35.61 9.86
CA GLN A 329 -0.10 36.49 10.69
C GLN A 329 -0.91 37.32 11.69
N SER A 330 -2.12 37.75 11.31
CA SER A 330 -2.98 38.57 12.17
C SER A 330 -3.80 37.76 13.17
N HIS A 331 -4.10 36.50 12.87
CA HIS A 331 -4.98 35.65 13.70
C HIS A 331 -4.25 34.47 14.37
N GLY A 332 -2.99 34.21 14.01
CA GLY A 332 -2.24 33.04 14.48
C GLY A 332 -2.80 31.71 14.00
N ARG A 333 -3.49 31.70 12.85
CA ARG A 333 -4.21 30.54 12.33
C ARG A 333 -4.17 30.46 10.82
N ARG A 334 -3.71 29.33 10.29
CA ARG A 334 -3.80 28.98 8.87
C ARG A 334 -5.23 28.67 8.46
N ILE A 335 -5.67 29.32 7.38
CA ILE A 335 -7.00 29.14 6.75
C ILE A 335 -6.92 28.66 5.29
N LEU A 336 -5.72 28.47 4.76
CA LEU A 336 -5.50 27.83 3.47
C LEU A 336 -4.38 26.81 3.66
N ASP A 337 -4.74 25.54 3.55
CA ASP A 337 -3.79 24.43 3.69
C ASP A 337 -3.29 23.97 2.32
N TYR A 338 -4.15 23.99 1.30
CA TYR A 338 -3.79 23.69 -0.08
C TYR A 338 -4.14 24.87 -1.00
N PHE A 339 -3.18 25.26 -1.84
CA PHE A 339 -3.41 26.06 -3.02
C PHE A 339 -3.90 25.15 -4.14
N ASP A 340 -5.15 25.32 -4.53
CA ASP A 340 -5.91 24.37 -5.34
C ASP A 340 -6.41 25.00 -6.64
N GLU A 341 -6.14 24.33 -7.75
CA GLU A 341 -6.47 24.74 -9.10
C GLU A 341 -6.85 23.53 -9.95
N HIS A 342 -7.75 23.72 -10.91
CA HIS A 342 -8.04 22.72 -11.93
C HIS A 342 -7.09 22.87 -13.12
N ILE A 343 -6.95 21.81 -13.93
CA ILE A 343 -6.27 21.90 -15.22
C ILE A 343 -6.83 20.91 -16.23
N TYR A 344 -7.27 21.44 -17.37
CA TYR A 344 -7.69 20.68 -18.54
C TYR A 344 -6.89 21.11 -19.77
N PRO A 345 -6.43 20.19 -20.63
CA PRO A 345 -5.70 20.53 -21.84
C PRO A 345 -6.56 21.38 -22.77
N GLN A 346 -6.05 22.55 -23.13
CA GLN A 346 -6.74 23.53 -23.99
C GLN A 346 -6.53 23.27 -25.49
N GLN A 347 -5.71 22.27 -25.81
CA GLN A 347 -5.45 21.78 -27.16
C GLN A 347 -6.73 21.19 -27.77
N THR A 348 -7.03 21.58 -29.01
CA THR A 348 -8.21 21.10 -29.75
C THR A 348 -8.28 19.57 -29.75
N GLY A 349 -9.40 19.03 -29.26
CA GLY A 349 -9.70 17.60 -29.28
C GLY A 349 -9.07 16.76 -28.17
N VAL A 350 -8.12 17.30 -27.40
CA VAL A 350 -7.36 16.51 -26.40
C VAL A 350 -8.24 16.09 -25.22
N PHE A 351 -8.93 17.02 -24.55
CA PHE A 351 -9.83 16.71 -23.43
C PHE A 351 -10.99 15.76 -23.84
N GLY A 352 -11.37 15.74 -25.12
CA GLY A 352 -12.42 14.84 -25.62
C GLY A 352 -11.94 13.41 -25.94
N GLY A 353 -12.85 12.60 -26.48
CA GLY A 353 -12.57 11.23 -26.95
C GLY A 353 -11.89 11.14 -28.32
N GLY A 354 -11.20 12.20 -28.77
CA GLY A 354 -10.56 12.22 -30.09
C GLY A 354 -9.37 11.25 -30.15
N VAL A 355 -9.42 10.31 -31.11
CA VAL A 355 -8.40 9.26 -31.30
C VAL A 355 -7.80 9.25 -32.72
N ASP A 356 -7.91 10.34 -33.47
CA ASP A 356 -7.09 10.50 -34.68
C ASP A 356 -5.61 10.65 -34.30
N ALA A 357 -4.70 10.30 -35.22
CA ALA A 357 -3.27 10.25 -34.94
C ALA A 357 -2.71 11.59 -34.43
N ALA A 358 -3.17 12.72 -34.96
CA ALA A 358 -2.68 14.04 -34.55
C ALA A 358 -3.12 14.38 -33.12
N THR A 359 -4.38 14.11 -32.77
CA THR A 359 -4.88 14.27 -31.40
C THR A 359 -4.19 13.33 -30.43
N GLN A 360 -3.93 12.08 -30.82
CA GLN A 360 -3.22 11.11 -29.99
C GLN A 360 -1.80 11.55 -29.66
N GLU A 361 -1.03 11.99 -30.66
CA GLU A 361 0.32 12.52 -30.45
C GLU A 361 0.29 13.80 -29.60
N LEU A 362 -0.71 14.66 -29.81
CA LEU A 362 -0.86 15.92 -29.07
C LEU A 362 -1.21 15.67 -27.61
N ARG A 363 -2.09 14.71 -27.32
CA ARG A 363 -2.43 14.29 -25.96
C ARG A 363 -1.19 13.83 -25.19
N LEU A 364 -0.34 13.01 -25.80
CA LEU A 364 0.84 12.44 -25.14
C LEU A 364 1.97 13.45 -24.86
N ARG A 365 2.13 14.47 -25.72
CA ARG A 365 3.14 15.52 -25.53
C ARG A 365 2.63 16.69 -24.67
N SER A 366 1.32 16.98 -24.70
CA SER A 366 0.74 18.11 -23.97
C SER A 366 0.78 17.94 -22.44
N THR A 367 1.00 16.73 -21.92
CA THR A 367 1.26 16.50 -20.47
C THR A 367 2.48 17.28 -19.97
N ARG A 368 3.40 17.67 -20.87
CA ARG A 368 4.54 18.55 -20.58
C ARG A 368 4.14 19.90 -20.02
N GLN A 369 2.93 20.39 -20.30
CA GLN A 369 2.42 21.64 -19.71
C GLN A 369 2.40 21.61 -18.16
N LEU A 370 2.40 20.42 -17.55
CA LEU A 370 2.45 20.26 -16.10
C LEU A 370 3.82 20.58 -15.48
N TRP A 371 4.92 20.51 -16.23
CA TRP A 371 6.28 20.54 -15.65
C TRP A 371 7.36 21.20 -16.51
N ASP A 372 7.26 21.15 -17.83
CA ASP A 372 8.37 21.47 -18.73
C ASP A 372 8.40 22.98 -19.04
N PRO A 373 9.43 23.72 -18.60
CA PRO A 373 9.55 25.15 -18.89
C PRO A 373 9.84 25.45 -20.38
N SER A 374 10.23 24.44 -21.17
CA SER A 374 10.52 24.57 -22.60
C SER A 374 9.34 24.24 -23.52
N TYR A 375 8.29 23.58 -22.99
CA TYR A 375 7.10 23.25 -23.76
C TYR A 375 6.19 24.48 -23.86
N VAL A 376 6.03 25.00 -25.08
CA VAL A 376 5.04 26.03 -25.39
C VAL A 376 3.71 25.35 -25.65
N ASP A 377 2.70 25.71 -24.85
CA ASP A 377 1.38 25.09 -24.96
C ASP A 377 0.75 25.32 -26.34
N GLU A 378 0.45 24.23 -27.05
CA GLU A 378 -0.10 24.21 -28.42
C GLU A 378 -1.61 24.57 -28.47
N SER A 379 -2.02 25.58 -27.71
CA SER A 379 -3.39 26.10 -27.67
C SER A 379 -3.41 27.62 -27.73
N TRP A 380 -4.55 28.23 -27.39
CA TRP A 380 -4.66 29.68 -27.21
C TRP A 380 -3.74 30.22 -26.11
N ILE A 381 -3.29 29.39 -25.16
CA ILE A 381 -2.35 29.79 -24.10
C ILE A 381 -0.99 30.21 -24.69
N ASN A 382 -0.48 29.44 -25.68
CA ASN A 382 0.70 29.77 -26.49
C ASN A 382 1.93 30.29 -25.71
N GLN A 383 2.20 29.69 -24.54
CA GLN A 383 3.36 29.99 -23.70
C GLN A 383 3.70 28.79 -22.79
N PRO A 384 4.89 28.76 -22.16
CA PRO A 384 5.20 27.75 -21.16
C PRO A 384 4.31 27.84 -19.91
N VAL A 385 3.49 26.81 -19.72
CA VAL A 385 2.60 26.67 -18.56
C VAL A 385 3.38 26.26 -17.33
N GLN A 386 4.14 25.16 -17.40
CA GLN A 386 4.93 24.56 -16.30
C GLN A 386 4.15 24.55 -14.98
N PHE A 387 2.94 23.99 -15.01
CA PHE A 387 1.89 24.27 -14.02
C PHE A 387 2.30 23.98 -12.58
N ILE A 388 2.81 22.78 -12.28
CA ILE A 388 3.15 22.37 -10.92
C ILE A 388 4.37 23.16 -10.40
N PRO A 389 5.49 23.29 -11.15
CA PRO A 389 6.59 24.18 -10.76
C PRO A 389 6.14 25.63 -10.54
N ARG A 390 5.26 26.15 -11.39
CA ARG A 390 4.72 27.51 -11.27
C ARG A 390 3.91 27.67 -10.00
N MET A 391 2.97 26.77 -9.72
CA MET A 391 2.19 26.78 -8.47
C MET A 391 3.10 26.68 -7.24
N ARG A 392 4.15 25.84 -7.29
CA ARG A 392 5.12 25.72 -6.19
C ARG A 392 5.87 27.03 -5.96
N SER A 393 6.37 27.68 -7.02
CA SER A 393 7.04 28.99 -6.92
C SER A 393 6.12 30.04 -6.30
N LEU A 394 4.86 30.09 -6.75
CA LEU A 394 3.85 31.00 -6.21
C LEU A 394 3.66 30.81 -4.70
N VAL A 395 3.53 29.56 -4.25
CA VAL A 395 3.40 29.23 -2.83
C VAL A 395 4.68 29.57 -2.05
N ASP A 396 5.85 29.16 -2.52
CA ASP A 396 7.11 29.36 -1.82
C ASP A 396 7.45 30.85 -1.65
N GLU A 397 7.06 31.69 -2.61
CA GLU A 397 7.26 33.14 -2.53
C GLU A 397 6.22 33.84 -1.66
N ASN A 398 4.94 33.44 -1.76
CA ASN A 398 3.83 34.22 -1.25
C ASN A 398 3.22 33.66 0.04
N TYR A 399 3.20 32.33 0.21
CA TYR A 399 2.66 31.69 1.40
C TYR A 399 3.33 30.32 1.71
N PRO A 400 4.60 30.33 2.16
CA PRO A 400 5.36 29.11 2.42
C PRO A 400 4.64 28.13 3.36
N GLY A 401 4.80 26.83 3.10
CA GLY A 401 4.18 25.75 3.88
C GLY A 401 2.78 25.36 3.41
N THR A 402 2.17 26.12 2.48
CA THR A 402 0.94 25.70 1.80
C THR A 402 1.23 24.52 0.88
N LYS A 403 0.34 23.55 0.82
CA LYS A 403 0.41 22.39 -0.09
C LYS A 403 -0.19 22.75 -1.46
N LEU A 404 -0.01 21.89 -2.45
CA LEU A 404 -0.57 22.04 -3.79
C LEU A 404 -1.60 20.96 -4.09
N ALA A 405 -2.75 21.36 -4.60
CA ALA A 405 -3.79 20.46 -5.06
C ALA A 405 -4.16 20.72 -6.52
N ILE A 406 -4.47 19.64 -7.25
CA ILE A 406 -5.17 19.70 -8.53
C ILE A 406 -6.45 18.89 -8.41
N THR A 407 -7.53 19.51 -7.92
CA THR A 407 -8.76 18.75 -7.63
C THR A 407 -9.60 18.39 -8.85
N GLU A 408 -9.27 18.92 -10.02
CA GLU A 408 -9.77 18.40 -11.29
C GLU A 408 -8.71 18.46 -12.37
N TYR A 409 -8.59 17.34 -13.08
CA TYR A 409 -7.88 17.24 -14.34
C TYR A 409 -8.47 16.09 -15.15
N ASN A 410 -8.32 16.12 -16.47
CA ASN A 410 -8.56 14.97 -17.35
C ASN A 410 -7.91 15.23 -18.73
N TRP A 411 -7.14 14.28 -19.24
CA TRP A 411 -6.49 14.39 -20.56
C TRP A 411 -7.29 13.76 -21.71
N GLY A 412 -8.50 13.26 -21.45
CA GLY A 412 -9.43 12.68 -22.41
C GLY A 412 -9.12 11.23 -22.80
N ALA A 413 -10.03 10.64 -23.58
CA ALA A 413 -9.93 9.30 -24.17
C ALA A 413 -9.57 8.17 -23.17
N LEU A 414 -10.14 8.21 -21.95
CA LEU A 414 -9.90 7.20 -20.91
C LEU A 414 -10.39 5.80 -21.29
N ASP A 415 -11.27 5.69 -22.29
CA ASP A 415 -11.72 4.45 -22.91
C ASP A 415 -10.75 3.88 -23.97
N HIS A 416 -9.61 4.55 -24.20
CA HIS A 416 -8.62 4.19 -25.21
C HIS A 416 -7.19 4.15 -24.64
N ILE A 417 -6.32 3.29 -25.20
CA ILE A 417 -4.92 3.14 -24.74
C ILE A 417 -4.16 4.47 -24.70
N ASN A 418 -4.42 5.36 -25.65
CA ASN A 418 -3.79 6.69 -25.69
C ASN A 418 -4.12 7.55 -24.45
N GLY A 419 -5.35 7.51 -23.94
CA GLY A 419 -5.71 8.18 -22.69
C GLY A 419 -5.06 7.52 -21.47
N ALA A 420 -4.93 6.19 -21.46
CA ALA A 420 -4.22 5.48 -20.40
C ALA A 420 -2.72 5.84 -20.33
N LEU A 421 -2.04 5.95 -21.48
CA LEU A 421 -0.65 6.39 -21.54
C LEU A 421 -0.48 7.82 -21.02
N ALA A 422 -1.37 8.73 -21.44
CA ALA A 422 -1.38 10.10 -20.93
C ALA A 422 -1.63 10.14 -19.41
N GLN A 423 -2.58 9.34 -18.93
CA GLN A 423 -2.90 9.23 -17.50
C GLN A 423 -1.72 8.70 -16.70
N ALA A 424 -1.04 7.64 -17.16
CA ALA A 424 0.14 7.09 -16.48
C ALA A 424 1.30 8.08 -16.46
N ASP A 425 1.48 8.84 -17.54
CA ASP A 425 2.47 9.92 -17.59
C ASP A 425 2.14 11.04 -16.60
N VAL A 426 0.87 11.47 -16.53
CA VAL A 426 0.39 12.47 -15.56
C VAL A 426 0.62 12.02 -14.11
N LEU A 427 0.29 10.77 -13.75
CA LEU A 427 0.53 10.24 -12.41
C LEU A 427 2.03 10.22 -12.05
N GLY A 428 2.88 9.84 -13.00
CA GLY A 428 4.33 9.91 -12.84
C GLY A 428 4.84 11.34 -12.64
N ILE A 429 4.32 12.30 -13.41
CA ILE A 429 4.65 13.73 -13.28
C ILE A 429 4.25 14.25 -11.90
N PHE A 430 3.04 13.96 -11.43
CA PHE A 430 2.56 14.41 -10.12
C PHE A 430 3.49 13.96 -8.99
N GLY A 431 3.90 12.69 -8.98
CA GLY A 431 4.83 12.17 -7.98
C GLY A 431 6.22 12.80 -8.08
N ARG A 432 6.75 12.97 -9.30
CA ARG A 432 8.08 13.56 -9.54
C ARG A 432 8.16 15.03 -9.15
N GLU A 433 7.18 15.83 -9.58
CA GLU A 433 7.10 17.27 -9.24
C GLU A 433 6.67 17.46 -7.77
N GLY A 434 6.13 16.41 -7.16
CA GLY A 434 5.56 16.35 -5.81
C GLY A 434 4.51 17.42 -5.59
N LEU A 435 3.45 17.25 -6.35
CA LEU A 435 2.10 17.67 -6.04
C LEU A 435 1.63 16.94 -4.77
N ASP A 436 0.77 17.57 -3.97
CA ASP A 436 0.36 17.01 -2.68
C ASP A 436 -1.01 16.31 -2.75
N LEU A 437 -1.90 16.72 -3.66
CA LEU A 437 -3.22 16.09 -3.87
C LEU A 437 -3.67 16.25 -5.32
N ALA A 438 -4.29 15.23 -5.90
CA ALA A 438 -4.94 15.35 -7.20
C ALA A 438 -6.16 14.44 -7.30
N THR A 439 -7.19 14.89 -8.02
CA THR A 439 -8.37 14.06 -8.30
C THR A 439 -8.77 14.13 -9.78
N LEU A 440 -8.71 12.98 -10.47
CA LEU A 440 -9.18 12.86 -11.86
C LEU A 440 -10.67 13.20 -11.95
N TRP A 441 -11.08 14.03 -12.90
CA TRP A 441 -12.48 14.30 -13.20
C TRP A 441 -13.01 13.35 -14.27
N ASP A 442 -14.27 12.92 -14.16
CA ASP A 442 -14.91 11.89 -14.98
C ASP A 442 -14.24 10.50 -14.85
N PRO A 443 -14.56 9.73 -13.79
CA PRO A 443 -13.86 8.50 -13.46
C PRO A 443 -14.03 7.45 -14.57
N PRO A 444 -12.96 6.74 -14.96
CA PRO A 444 -13.07 5.63 -15.90
C PRO A 444 -13.85 4.49 -15.25
N THR A 445 -14.55 3.69 -16.06
CA THR A 445 -15.08 2.42 -15.57
C THR A 445 -13.94 1.45 -15.27
N SER A 446 -14.19 0.45 -14.42
CA SER A 446 -13.15 -0.52 -14.01
C SER A 446 -12.53 -1.30 -15.19
N THR A 447 -13.22 -1.37 -16.33
CA THR A 447 -12.74 -2.07 -17.54
C THR A 447 -12.05 -1.16 -18.55
N GLU A 448 -12.12 0.16 -18.38
CA GLU A 448 -11.53 1.11 -19.31
C GLU A 448 -10.02 1.27 -19.11
N PRO A 449 -9.26 1.52 -20.18
CA PRO A 449 -7.81 1.74 -20.12
C PRO A 449 -7.36 2.77 -19.07
N GLY A 450 -8.14 3.83 -18.84
CA GLY A 450 -7.87 4.82 -17.81
C GLY A 450 -7.73 4.22 -16.41
N ALA A 451 -8.55 3.22 -16.06
CA ALA A 451 -8.45 2.53 -14.78
C ALA A 451 -7.16 1.68 -14.69
N PHE A 452 -6.70 1.09 -15.79
CA PHE A 452 -5.45 0.34 -15.84
C PHE A 452 -4.23 1.24 -15.62
N ALA A 453 -4.26 2.50 -16.04
CA ALA A 453 -3.21 3.45 -15.71
C ALA A 453 -3.06 3.64 -14.18
N PHE A 454 -4.17 3.71 -13.43
CA PHE A 454 -4.11 3.74 -11.95
C PHE A 454 -3.66 2.40 -11.37
N ARG A 455 -4.12 1.26 -11.93
CA ARG A 455 -3.66 -0.07 -11.49
C ARG A 455 -2.15 -0.21 -11.62
N MET A 456 -1.54 0.27 -12.70
CA MET A 456 -0.08 0.26 -12.81
C MET A 456 0.60 0.95 -11.62
N PHE A 457 0.04 2.02 -11.05
CA PHE A 457 0.64 2.66 -9.86
C PHE A 457 0.21 2.07 -8.52
N ARG A 458 -0.95 1.40 -8.45
CA ARG A 458 -1.63 1.12 -7.16
C ARG A 458 -2.01 -0.34 -6.93
N ASN A 459 -2.06 -1.14 -8.00
CA ASN A 459 -2.47 -2.54 -7.97
C ASN A 459 -1.96 -3.33 -9.19
N TYR A 460 -0.68 -3.19 -9.57
CA TYR A 460 -0.18 -3.72 -10.85
C TYR A 460 -0.20 -5.26 -10.93
N ASP A 461 -0.21 -5.93 -9.79
CA ASP A 461 -0.20 -7.40 -9.66
C ASP A 461 -1.55 -7.98 -9.24
N GLY A 462 -2.59 -7.15 -9.10
CA GLY A 462 -3.90 -7.53 -8.58
C GLY A 462 -3.95 -7.88 -7.09
N ASN A 463 -2.83 -7.76 -6.37
CA ASN A 463 -2.67 -8.11 -4.95
C ASN A 463 -2.23 -6.92 -4.09
N GLY A 464 -2.33 -5.70 -4.63
CA GLY A 464 -1.93 -4.47 -3.96
C GLY A 464 -0.44 -4.11 -4.12
N GLY A 465 0.25 -4.67 -5.10
CA GLY A 465 1.51 -4.13 -5.59
C GLY A 465 1.34 -2.68 -6.02
N SER A 466 2.21 -1.79 -5.54
CA SER A 466 2.12 -0.35 -5.80
C SER A 466 3.48 0.23 -6.13
N PHE A 467 3.48 1.31 -6.90
CA PHE A 467 4.65 2.12 -7.14
C PHE A 467 5.24 2.63 -5.80
N GLY A 468 6.54 2.89 -5.77
CA GLY A 468 7.22 3.40 -4.59
C GLY A 468 6.68 4.76 -4.13
N ASP A 469 6.88 5.04 -2.84
CA ASP A 469 6.40 6.25 -2.15
C ASP A 469 7.52 7.28 -1.90
N THR A 470 8.75 6.97 -2.30
CA THR A 470 9.87 7.92 -2.32
C THR A 470 10.40 8.04 -3.73
N ALA A 471 9.99 9.09 -4.46
CA ALA A 471 10.52 9.40 -5.78
C ALA A 471 12.06 9.46 -5.74
N VAL A 472 12.72 8.98 -6.80
CA VAL A 472 14.16 9.14 -7.01
C VAL A 472 14.39 9.75 -8.39
N ARG A 473 15.61 10.20 -8.67
CA ARG A 473 15.92 10.80 -9.98
C ARG A 473 15.78 9.75 -11.09
N ALA A 474 14.84 9.96 -12.00
CA ALA A 474 14.71 9.21 -13.25
C ALA A 474 14.71 10.15 -14.45
N ALA A 475 15.48 9.84 -15.50
CA ALA A 475 15.62 10.68 -16.69
C ALA A 475 15.57 9.85 -17.97
N SER A 476 14.85 10.37 -18.97
CA SER A 476 14.90 9.89 -20.35
C SER A 476 15.66 10.89 -21.21
N ALA A 477 16.44 10.39 -22.17
CA ALA A 477 17.04 11.25 -23.19
C ALA A 477 15.98 11.85 -24.16
N ASP A 478 14.79 11.25 -24.24
CA ASP A 478 13.66 11.75 -25.03
C ASP A 478 12.34 11.30 -24.36
N GLN A 479 11.83 12.14 -23.45
CA GLN A 479 10.62 11.87 -22.67
C GLN A 479 9.32 11.97 -23.50
N ASP A 480 9.37 12.54 -24.71
CA ASP A 480 8.25 12.51 -25.65
C ASP A 480 8.05 11.10 -26.23
N LYS A 481 9.12 10.27 -26.27
CA LYS A 481 9.05 8.88 -26.73
C LYS A 481 8.91 7.89 -25.58
N LEU A 482 9.87 7.88 -24.65
CA LEU A 482 9.85 7.03 -23.47
C LEU A 482 9.86 7.92 -22.23
N ALA A 483 8.72 8.05 -21.56
CA ALA A 483 8.71 8.66 -20.23
C ALA A 483 9.15 7.64 -19.18
N VAL A 484 9.88 8.09 -18.16
CA VAL A 484 10.37 7.25 -17.08
C VAL A 484 10.20 7.92 -15.73
N TYR A 485 9.69 7.16 -14.77
CA TYR A 485 9.50 7.57 -13.38
C TYR A 485 10.03 6.45 -12.49
N ALA A 486 10.69 6.81 -11.39
CA ALA A 486 11.19 5.80 -10.45
C ALA A 486 10.98 6.24 -9.01
N ALA A 487 10.71 5.27 -8.14
CA ALA A 487 10.56 5.48 -6.72
C ALA A 487 11.04 4.26 -5.93
N GLU A 488 11.60 4.49 -4.76
CA GLU A 488 11.84 3.47 -3.76
C GLU A 488 10.56 3.28 -2.94
N ARG A 489 10.14 2.03 -2.77
CA ARG A 489 8.98 1.66 -1.95
C ARG A 489 9.41 1.43 -0.51
N SER A 490 8.88 2.22 0.42
CA SER A 490 9.34 2.23 1.80
C SER A 490 9.12 0.89 2.53
N SER A 491 8.08 0.14 2.16
CA SER A 491 7.64 -1.09 2.83
C SER A 491 8.59 -2.27 2.64
N ASP A 492 9.22 -2.39 1.47
CA ASP A 492 10.11 -3.51 1.13
C ASP A 492 11.44 -3.05 0.52
N LYS A 493 11.66 -1.73 0.38
CA LYS A 493 12.81 -1.09 -0.23
C LYS A 493 13.02 -1.42 -1.71
N ALA A 494 12.01 -1.99 -2.37
CA ALA A 494 12.08 -2.25 -3.81
C ALA A 494 12.19 -0.92 -4.58
N LEU A 495 12.97 -0.90 -5.64
CA LEU A 495 12.96 0.19 -6.61
C LEU A 495 11.93 -0.15 -7.69
N THR A 496 10.89 0.67 -7.84
CA THR A 496 9.92 0.58 -8.92
C THR A 496 10.30 1.57 -10.02
N VAL A 497 10.36 1.10 -11.28
CA VAL A 497 10.64 1.93 -12.45
C VAL A 497 9.50 1.78 -13.45
N MET A 498 8.73 2.85 -13.62
CA MET A 498 7.63 2.96 -14.58
C MET A 498 8.14 3.55 -15.88
N VAL A 499 7.93 2.87 -17.01
CA VAL A 499 8.28 3.35 -18.35
C VAL A 499 7.03 3.39 -19.22
N VAL A 500 6.79 4.51 -19.89
CA VAL A 500 5.64 4.70 -20.81
C VAL A 500 6.17 4.89 -22.22
N ASN A 501 5.92 3.94 -23.12
CA ASN A 501 6.19 4.12 -24.55
C ASN A 501 5.02 4.83 -25.23
N LYS A 502 5.28 6.07 -25.64
CA LYS A 502 4.34 6.99 -26.28
C LYS A 502 4.35 6.91 -27.80
N THR A 503 5.06 5.96 -28.39
CA THR A 503 5.22 5.85 -29.84
C THR A 503 4.42 4.69 -30.43
N THR A 504 4.17 4.77 -31.74
CA THR A 504 3.47 3.74 -32.53
C THR A 504 4.35 2.53 -32.85
N GLY A 505 5.63 2.54 -32.47
CA GLY A 505 6.59 1.47 -32.71
C GLY A 505 7.27 0.96 -31.44
N ASP A 506 7.76 -0.27 -31.51
CA ASP A 506 8.56 -0.85 -30.42
C ASP A 506 9.91 -0.15 -30.34
N LEU A 507 10.34 0.18 -29.12
CA LEU A 507 11.61 0.84 -28.84
C LEU A 507 12.48 -0.04 -27.95
N THR A 508 13.71 -0.32 -28.37
CA THR A 508 14.71 -0.99 -27.54
C THR A 508 15.65 0.06 -26.96
N ALA A 509 15.70 0.19 -25.63
CA ALA A 509 16.49 1.21 -24.96
C ALA A 509 17.27 0.64 -23.75
N PRO A 510 18.48 1.17 -23.48
CA PRO A 510 19.21 0.86 -22.26
C PRO A 510 18.59 1.60 -21.07
N VAL A 511 18.49 0.92 -19.93
CA VAL A 511 18.08 1.43 -18.63
C VAL A 511 19.24 1.29 -17.65
N SER A 512 19.81 2.41 -17.24
CA SER A 512 20.86 2.45 -16.22
C SER A 512 20.29 2.73 -14.83
N VAL A 513 20.77 2.02 -13.83
CA VAL A 513 20.35 2.12 -12.42
C VAL A 513 21.59 2.30 -11.55
N THR A 514 21.70 3.47 -10.95
CA THR A 514 22.84 3.88 -10.11
C THR A 514 22.42 4.10 -8.67
N GLY A 515 23.39 3.99 -7.75
CA GLY A 515 23.17 4.19 -6.32
C GLY A 515 22.51 3.00 -5.58
N SER A 516 21.98 2.02 -6.32
CA SER A 516 21.44 0.79 -5.75
C SER A 516 22.59 -0.15 -5.36
N SER A 517 22.49 -0.75 -4.17
CA SER A 517 23.44 -1.78 -3.70
C SER A 517 23.34 -3.12 -4.45
N ALA A 518 22.55 -3.21 -5.52
CA ALA A 518 22.23 -4.45 -6.21
C ALA A 518 22.59 -4.42 -7.71
N PRO A 519 23.85 -4.72 -8.10
CA PRO A 519 24.20 -4.96 -9.49
C PRO A 519 23.88 -6.40 -9.97
N GLY A 520 23.19 -7.23 -9.16
CA GLY A 520 22.80 -8.59 -9.52
C GLY A 520 21.33 -8.87 -9.21
N GLY A 521 20.72 -9.78 -9.98
CA GLY A 521 19.33 -10.23 -9.83
C GLY A 521 18.48 -10.05 -11.09
N SER A 522 17.17 -10.13 -10.93
CA SER A 522 16.16 -9.81 -11.94
C SER A 522 15.17 -8.76 -11.41
N ALA A 523 14.63 -7.97 -12.32
CA ALA A 523 13.45 -7.15 -12.08
C ALA A 523 12.21 -7.93 -12.50
N GLN A 524 11.18 -7.96 -11.65
CA GLN A 524 9.86 -8.42 -12.07
C GLN A 524 9.29 -7.40 -13.07
N VAL A 525 8.51 -7.87 -14.05
CA VAL A 525 8.04 -7.04 -15.16
C VAL A 525 6.53 -7.14 -15.28
N TYR A 526 5.84 -6.03 -15.09
CA TYR A 526 4.40 -5.90 -15.27
C TYR A 526 4.12 -4.95 -16.43
N ARG A 527 3.26 -5.34 -17.36
CA ARG A 527 2.98 -4.54 -18.56
C ARG A 527 1.49 -4.43 -18.84
N TYR A 528 1.06 -3.23 -19.19
CA TYR A 528 -0.22 -2.93 -19.79
C TYR A 528 0.01 -2.22 -21.13
N GLY A 529 -0.74 -2.55 -22.18
CA GLY A 529 -0.47 -1.97 -23.49
C GLY A 529 -1.56 -2.22 -24.51
N GLN A 530 -1.38 -1.66 -25.71
CA GLN A 530 -2.31 -1.88 -26.83
C GLN A 530 -2.36 -3.35 -27.31
N ASP A 531 -1.38 -4.16 -26.95
CA ASP A 531 -1.31 -5.59 -27.26
C ASP A 531 -2.37 -6.40 -26.48
N ASP A 532 -2.64 -6.01 -25.23
CA ASP A 532 -3.79 -6.47 -24.45
C ASP A 532 -4.33 -5.35 -23.56
N VAL A 533 -5.41 -4.70 -24.00
CA VAL A 533 -6.06 -3.61 -23.26
C VAL A 533 -6.96 -4.11 -22.11
N THR A 534 -7.06 -5.43 -21.90
CA THR A 534 -7.99 -6.05 -20.94
C THR A 534 -7.32 -6.53 -19.66
N ALA A 535 -5.99 -6.61 -19.62
CA ALA A 535 -5.26 -7.15 -18.47
C ALA A 535 -3.86 -6.54 -18.33
N ILE A 536 -3.33 -6.56 -17.10
CA ILE A 536 -1.90 -6.35 -16.84
C ILE A 536 -1.22 -7.72 -16.90
N GLU A 537 -0.19 -7.85 -17.72
CA GLU A 537 0.58 -9.07 -17.88
C GLU A 537 1.78 -9.08 -16.93
N HIS A 538 1.97 -10.17 -16.18
CA HIS A 538 3.22 -10.45 -15.49
C HIS A 538 4.13 -11.24 -16.45
N LEU A 539 5.15 -10.57 -16.96
CA LEU A 539 6.08 -11.10 -17.95
C LEU A 539 7.25 -11.84 -17.29
N ALA A 540 8.13 -12.41 -18.12
CA ALA A 540 9.38 -12.97 -17.64
C ALA A 540 10.24 -11.87 -17.00
N ASP A 541 10.79 -12.20 -15.83
CA ASP A 541 11.78 -11.42 -15.11
C ASP A 541 12.92 -10.90 -16.01
N GLN A 542 13.21 -9.60 -15.95
CA GLN A 542 14.27 -8.94 -16.70
C GLN A 542 15.60 -9.06 -15.95
N PRO A 543 16.60 -9.77 -16.48
CA PRO A 543 17.91 -9.87 -15.83
C PRO A 543 18.59 -8.50 -15.77
N LEU A 544 19.25 -8.22 -14.64
CA LEU A 544 20.09 -7.06 -14.43
C LEU A 544 21.56 -7.39 -14.74
N THR A 545 22.22 -6.53 -15.49
CA THR A 545 23.63 -6.63 -15.86
C THR A 545 24.33 -5.31 -15.57
N ASP A 546 25.41 -5.33 -14.79
CA ASP A 546 26.30 -4.17 -14.55
C ASP A 546 25.56 -2.87 -14.17
N GLY A 547 24.59 -2.96 -13.25
CA GLY A 547 23.85 -1.78 -12.78
C GLY A 547 22.84 -1.24 -13.80
N GLY A 548 22.28 -2.11 -14.65
CA GLY A 548 21.23 -1.75 -15.60
C GLY A 548 20.70 -2.94 -16.38
N PHE A 549 19.98 -2.67 -17.44
CA PHE A 549 19.51 -3.67 -18.42
C PHE A 549 19.15 -3.00 -19.74
N THR A 550 18.97 -3.79 -20.80
CA THR A 550 18.37 -3.33 -22.05
C THR A 550 17.05 -4.06 -22.24
N ALA A 551 15.98 -3.31 -22.53
CA ALA A 551 14.65 -3.86 -22.73
C ALA A 551 14.00 -3.28 -23.99
N THR A 552 13.08 -4.05 -24.56
CA THR A 552 12.19 -3.59 -25.62
C THR A 552 10.85 -3.21 -25.01
N PHE A 553 10.44 -1.96 -25.23
CA PHE A 553 9.16 -1.40 -24.82
C PHE A 553 8.22 -1.42 -26.02
N PRO A 554 7.15 -2.24 -26.01
CA PRO A 554 6.20 -2.27 -27.12
C PRO A 554 5.57 -0.91 -27.38
N ALA A 555 5.17 -0.66 -28.61
CA ALA A 555 4.39 0.51 -28.97
C ALA A 555 3.18 0.67 -28.05
N TYR A 556 2.90 1.91 -27.60
CA TYR A 556 1.77 2.24 -26.73
C TYR A 556 1.60 1.30 -25.53
N SER A 557 2.63 1.28 -24.67
CA SER A 557 2.66 0.44 -23.46
C SER A 557 3.13 1.20 -22.22
N ILE A 558 2.72 0.68 -21.07
CA ILE A 558 3.15 1.06 -19.73
C ILE A 558 3.80 -0.18 -19.12
N THR A 559 5.07 -0.08 -18.75
CA THR A 559 5.82 -1.19 -18.16
C THR A 559 6.39 -0.77 -16.83
N GLU A 560 6.07 -1.53 -15.78
CA GLU A 560 6.69 -1.37 -14.46
C GLU A 560 7.69 -2.48 -14.20
N TYR A 561 8.91 -2.07 -13.84
CA TYR A 561 9.96 -2.93 -13.36
C TYR A 561 10.04 -2.81 -11.85
N VAL A 562 9.89 -3.93 -11.15
CA VAL A 562 10.04 -3.99 -9.69
C VAL A 562 11.37 -4.68 -9.39
N LEU A 563 12.34 -3.91 -8.90
CA LEU A 563 13.65 -4.38 -8.50
C LEU A 563 13.63 -4.60 -6.98
N PRO A 564 13.51 -5.84 -6.47
CA PRO A 564 13.38 -6.08 -5.03
C PRO A 564 14.62 -5.63 -4.27
N ALA A 565 14.43 -5.14 -3.04
CA ALA A 565 15.57 -4.84 -2.17
C ALA A 565 16.36 -6.12 -1.87
N GLY A 566 17.67 -6.08 -2.14
CA GLY A 566 18.52 -7.23 -1.90
C GLY A 566 18.40 -8.33 -2.95
N SER A 567 18.13 -8.00 -4.22
CA SER A 567 18.25 -8.95 -5.34
C SER A 567 19.68 -9.49 -5.59
N SER A 568 20.67 -9.14 -4.75
CA SER A 568 21.87 -9.95 -4.62
C SER A 568 21.47 -11.29 -4.01
N GLU A 569 21.74 -12.41 -4.68
CA GLU A 569 21.65 -13.74 -4.09
C GLU A 569 22.29 -13.70 -2.68
N ALA A 570 21.46 -13.84 -1.63
CA ALA A 570 21.93 -13.66 -0.25
C ALA A 570 22.98 -14.73 0.06
N LYS A 571 24.22 -14.32 0.33
CA LYS A 571 25.32 -15.26 0.49
C LYS A 571 25.26 -15.89 1.88
N PRO A 572 25.21 -17.24 2.01
CA PRO A 572 25.33 -17.90 3.30
C PRO A 572 26.74 -17.71 3.90
N PRO A 573 26.92 -17.95 5.21
CA PRO A 573 28.26 -17.98 5.81
C PRO A 573 29.18 -19.00 5.13
N THR A 574 30.50 -18.80 5.21
CA THR A 574 31.45 -19.80 4.73
C THR A 574 31.40 -21.07 5.59
N ALA A 575 31.87 -22.21 5.05
CA ALA A 575 32.02 -23.42 5.87
C ALA A 575 32.94 -23.14 7.08
N PRO A 576 32.61 -23.65 8.28
CA PRO A 576 33.53 -23.61 9.41
C PRO A 576 34.82 -24.36 9.10
N GLY A 577 35.90 -24.00 9.80
CA GLY A 577 37.16 -24.73 9.71
C GLY A 577 37.00 -26.20 10.13
N THR A 578 37.87 -27.08 9.64
CA THR A 578 37.84 -28.50 10.02
C THR A 578 37.95 -28.65 11.55
N PRO A 579 36.99 -29.30 12.22
CA PRO A 579 37.02 -29.49 13.65
C PRO A 579 38.19 -30.38 14.08
N SER A 580 38.69 -30.15 15.29
CA SER A 580 39.67 -30.98 15.99
C SER A 580 39.04 -31.56 17.26
N ALA A 581 39.35 -32.82 17.58
CA ALA A 581 38.82 -33.49 18.76
C ALA A 581 39.89 -33.62 19.85
N THR A 582 39.55 -33.24 21.08
CA THR A 582 40.38 -33.33 22.28
C THR A 582 39.56 -33.87 23.46
N ALA A 583 40.22 -34.13 24.60
CA ALA A 583 39.58 -34.64 25.82
C ALA A 583 38.67 -35.86 25.56
N VAL A 584 39.13 -36.77 24.70
CA VAL A 584 38.37 -37.94 24.25
C VAL A 584 38.35 -38.98 25.38
N ALA A 585 37.18 -39.21 25.98
CA ALA A 585 36.96 -40.24 26.98
C ALA A 585 36.11 -41.37 26.40
N SER A 586 35.63 -42.28 27.25
CA SER A 586 34.76 -43.37 26.82
C SER A 586 33.37 -42.92 26.39
N ASP A 587 32.94 -41.71 26.80
CA ASP A 587 31.57 -41.21 26.64
C ASP A 587 31.43 -39.79 26.07
N ARG A 588 32.55 -39.13 25.78
CA ARG A 588 32.57 -37.72 25.33
C ARG A 588 33.80 -37.37 24.51
N ALA A 589 33.69 -36.31 23.73
CA ALA A 589 34.80 -35.65 23.05
C ALA A 589 34.55 -34.14 22.96
N THR A 590 35.60 -33.33 23.10
CA THR A 590 35.51 -31.88 22.91
C THR A 590 35.98 -31.51 21.51
N LEU A 591 35.11 -30.85 20.75
CA LEU A 591 35.35 -30.40 19.39
C LEU A 591 35.65 -28.90 19.37
N THR A 592 36.68 -28.48 18.63
CA THR A 592 37.00 -27.06 18.39
C THR A 592 37.27 -26.83 16.91
N TRP A 593 36.74 -25.75 16.34
CA TRP A 593 36.83 -25.41 14.91
C TRP A 593 37.20 -23.95 14.65
N GLY A 594 37.60 -23.64 13.42
CA GLY A 594 37.78 -22.26 12.96
C GLY A 594 36.44 -21.59 12.64
N ALA A 595 36.29 -20.32 13.01
CA ALA A 595 35.06 -19.56 12.77
C ALA A 595 34.75 -19.40 11.27
N SER A 596 33.47 -19.37 10.93
CA SER A 596 32.98 -19.00 9.61
C SER A 596 33.05 -17.50 9.41
N THR A 597 33.34 -17.07 8.18
CA THR A 597 33.14 -15.67 7.78
C THR A 597 31.66 -15.45 7.48
N ALA A 598 31.11 -14.35 7.99
CA ALA A 598 29.73 -13.96 7.71
C ALA A 598 29.52 -13.73 6.20
N GLY A 599 28.36 -14.15 5.70
CA GLY A 599 27.88 -13.79 4.36
C GLY A 599 27.10 -12.48 4.43
N SER A 600 25.85 -12.48 3.97
CA SER A 600 24.97 -11.29 4.04
C SER A 600 24.41 -11.01 5.44
N SER A 601 24.63 -11.90 6.43
CA SER A 601 24.16 -11.73 7.82
C SER A 601 25.19 -12.28 8.82
N PRO A 602 25.28 -11.73 10.05
CA PRO A 602 26.18 -12.23 11.07
C PRO A 602 25.95 -13.71 11.40
N VAL A 603 27.00 -14.44 11.72
CA VAL A 603 26.88 -15.83 12.19
C VAL A 603 26.23 -15.81 13.58
N ALA A 604 25.11 -16.53 13.72
CA ALA A 604 24.35 -16.63 14.96
C ALA A 604 24.75 -17.86 15.78
N SER A 605 24.96 -19.02 15.14
CA SER A 605 25.29 -20.26 15.83
C SER A 605 26.06 -21.26 14.95
N TYR A 606 26.60 -22.30 15.59
CA TYR A 606 27.22 -23.46 14.98
C TYR A 606 26.48 -24.74 15.40
N GLN A 607 26.14 -25.58 14.44
CA GLN A 607 25.46 -26.85 14.64
C GLN A 607 26.42 -28.00 14.37
N VAL A 608 26.57 -28.91 15.33
CA VAL A 608 27.46 -30.08 15.25
C VAL A 608 26.66 -31.31 14.90
N TYR A 609 27.11 -32.07 13.91
CA TYR A 609 26.46 -33.29 13.43
C TYR A 609 27.38 -34.49 13.60
N SER A 610 26.80 -35.64 13.96
CA SER A 610 27.47 -36.95 13.95
C SER A 610 27.10 -37.69 12.66
N GLY A 611 28.03 -37.82 11.73
CA GLY A 611 27.83 -38.42 10.42
C GLY A 611 27.60 -37.37 9.33
N ASP A 612 26.52 -37.53 8.57
CA ASP A 612 26.05 -36.53 7.62
C ASP A 612 25.22 -35.43 8.31
N THR A 613 24.75 -34.46 7.54
CA THR A 613 23.95 -33.32 8.03
C THR A 613 22.44 -33.51 7.81
N THR A 614 21.97 -34.74 7.61
CA THR A 614 20.55 -35.01 7.31
C THR A 614 19.68 -35.21 8.56
N GLY A 615 20.29 -35.49 9.72
CA GLY A 615 19.61 -35.65 11.01
C GLY A 615 19.59 -34.39 11.88
N ALA A 616 19.12 -34.50 13.13
CA ALA A 616 19.22 -33.42 14.11
C ALA A 616 20.67 -33.22 14.59
N PRO A 617 21.10 -31.98 14.90
CA PRO A 617 22.43 -31.74 15.43
C PRO A 617 22.58 -32.36 16.82
N VAL A 618 23.76 -32.91 17.12
CA VAL A 618 24.12 -33.45 18.44
C VAL A 618 24.49 -32.34 19.44
N ALA A 619 24.80 -31.14 18.95
CA ALA A 619 25.00 -29.94 19.76
C ALA A 619 24.76 -28.67 18.91
N THR A 620 24.30 -27.59 19.55
CA THR A 620 24.24 -26.24 18.97
C THR A 620 24.98 -25.28 19.90
N VAL A 621 25.76 -24.37 19.32
CA VAL A 621 26.62 -23.42 20.04
C VAL A 621 26.37 -22.02 19.50
N ASP A 622 26.06 -21.06 20.35
CA ASP A 622 25.91 -19.67 19.92
C ASP A 622 27.26 -19.03 19.58
N ALA A 623 27.30 -18.24 18.51
CA ALA A 623 28.48 -17.47 18.15
C ALA A 623 28.76 -16.38 19.22
N PRO A 624 30.02 -15.99 19.47
CA PRO A 624 31.23 -16.32 18.71
C PRO A 624 31.96 -17.59 19.16
N ALA A 625 31.35 -18.43 20.02
CA ALA A 625 32.02 -19.62 20.52
C ALA A 625 32.21 -20.68 19.41
N THR A 626 33.41 -21.26 19.32
CA THR A 626 33.78 -22.26 18.30
C THR A 626 34.25 -23.59 18.92
N SER A 627 33.69 -23.94 20.08
CA SER A 627 34.04 -25.16 20.81
C SER A 627 32.82 -25.73 21.54
N THR A 628 32.71 -27.07 21.62
CA THR A 628 31.72 -27.76 22.46
C THR A 628 32.13 -29.18 22.83
N THR A 629 31.64 -29.69 23.96
CA THR A 629 31.80 -31.09 24.36
C THR A 629 30.57 -31.89 23.99
N VAL A 630 30.73 -32.85 23.08
CA VAL A 630 29.70 -33.83 22.72
C VAL A 630 29.76 -34.98 23.72
N THR A 631 28.65 -35.28 24.40
CA THR A 631 28.51 -36.34 25.41
C THR A 631 27.56 -37.46 24.96
N GLY A 632 27.51 -38.57 25.70
CA GLY A 632 26.62 -39.70 25.38
C GLY A 632 27.15 -40.59 24.27
N LEU A 633 28.47 -40.54 24.01
CA LEU A 633 29.14 -41.40 23.03
C LEU A 633 29.30 -42.82 23.60
N SER A 634 29.30 -43.81 22.71
CA SER A 634 29.57 -45.20 23.08
C SER A 634 31.08 -45.42 23.23
N PRO A 635 31.55 -46.22 24.20
CA PRO A 635 32.96 -46.57 24.35
C PRO A 635 33.52 -47.33 23.14
N ALA A 636 34.84 -47.20 22.89
CA ALA A 636 35.55 -47.85 21.79
C ALA A 636 34.87 -47.70 20.41
N THR A 637 34.12 -46.61 20.19
CA THR A 637 33.30 -46.40 19.00
C THR A 637 33.84 -45.22 18.19
N ALA A 638 33.95 -45.41 16.88
CA ALA A 638 34.37 -44.38 15.96
C ALA A 638 33.18 -43.49 15.56
N TYR A 639 33.34 -42.18 15.73
CA TYR A 639 32.40 -41.14 15.30
C TYR A 639 33.05 -40.24 14.25
N THR A 640 32.23 -39.70 13.37
CA THR A 640 32.64 -38.69 12.39
C THR A 640 31.82 -37.43 12.67
N PHE A 641 32.46 -36.29 12.94
CA PHE A 641 31.77 -35.04 13.23
C PHE A 641 31.99 -34.00 12.13
N ARG A 642 30.94 -33.19 11.89
CA ARG A 642 30.94 -32.02 11.01
C ARG A 642 30.28 -30.84 11.70
N VAL A 643 30.64 -29.63 11.30
CA VAL A 643 30.06 -28.39 11.83
C VAL A 643 29.47 -27.57 10.69
N VAL A 644 28.29 -26.99 10.91
CA VAL A 644 27.60 -26.06 10.01
C VAL A 644 27.38 -24.76 10.75
N ALA A 645 27.68 -23.61 10.15
CA ALA A 645 27.33 -22.31 10.70
C ALA A 645 25.92 -21.90 10.24
N LYS A 646 25.18 -21.22 11.11
CA LYS A 646 23.87 -20.64 10.82
C LYS A 646 23.89 -19.15 11.12
N ASP A 647 23.42 -18.33 10.20
CA ASP A 647 23.35 -16.88 10.40
C ASP A 647 22.05 -16.43 11.09
N THR A 648 21.97 -15.14 11.43
CA THR A 648 20.78 -14.53 12.08
C THR A 648 19.52 -14.55 11.21
N ALA A 649 19.65 -14.80 9.90
CA ALA A 649 18.55 -14.96 8.96
C ALA A 649 18.16 -16.44 8.77
N GLY A 650 18.84 -17.37 9.44
CA GLY A 650 18.55 -18.80 9.42
C GLY A 650 19.21 -19.58 8.28
N ARG A 651 20.09 -18.98 7.46
CA ARG A 651 20.79 -19.67 6.35
C ARG A 651 21.96 -20.49 6.87
N SER A 652 22.20 -21.64 6.25
CA SER A 652 23.27 -22.57 6.61
C SER A 652 24.48 -22.48 5.69
N SER A 653 25.69 -22.57 6.23
CA SER A 653 26.90 -22.76 5.45
C SER A 653 26.97 -24.17 4.84
N PRO A 654 27.85 -24.42 3.86
CA PRO A 654 28.33 -25.78 3.61
C PRO A 654 28.94 -26.38 4.89
N PRO A 655 28.90 -27.71 5.07
CA PRO A 655 29.51 -28.35 6.23
C PRO A 655 31.03 -28.25 6.19
N SER A 656 31.66 -28.22 7.36
CA SER A 656 33.11 -28.38 7.50
C SER A 656 33.57 -29.71 6.89
N ALA A 657 34.89 -29.82 6.64
CA ALA A 657 35.48 -31.14 6.46
C ALA A 657 35.26 -31.98 7.74
N PRO A 658 35.17 -33.33 7.62
CA PRO A 658 34.87 -34.17 8.77
C PRO A 658 36.09 -34.38 9.66
N VAL A 659 35.86 -34.57 10.97
CA VAL A 659 36.86 -35.13 11.90
C VAL A 659 36.40 -36.51 12.37
N ARG A 660 37.31 -37.48 12.39
CA ARG A 660 37.04 -38.81 12.93
C ARG A 660 37.66 -38.95 14.31
N VAL A 661 36.89 -39.43 15.28
CA VAL A 661 37.34 -39.66 16.65
C VAL A 661 36.87 -41.04 17.12
N THR A 662 37.74 -41.77 17.81
CA THR A 662 37.39 -43.03 18.46
C THR A 662 37.43 -42.82 19.97
N THR A 663 36.32 -43.05 20.65
CA THR A 663 36.24 -42.96 22.11
C THR A 663 37.12 -44.00 22.80
N ALA A 664 37.55 -43.70 24.03
CA ALA A 664 38.32 -44.65 24.83
C ALA A 664 37.48 -45.89 25.21
N GLY A 665 38.14 -46.99 25.57
CA GLY A 665 37.45 -48.18 26.10
C GLY A 665 36.80 -47.90 27.45
N ALA A 666 35.70 -48.60 27.76
CA ALA A 666 35.05 -48.49 29.07
C ALA A 666 35.95 -49.10 30.17
N PRO A 667 36.05 -48.49 31.35
CA PRO A 667 36.71 -49.14 32.50
C PRO A 667 35.95 -50.41 32.92
N ALA A 668 36.68 -51.45 33.37
CA ALA A 668 36.08 -52.72 33.78
C ALA A 668 35.19 -52.56 35.02
N SER A 669 33.92 -52.99 34.95
CA SER A 669 32.95 -52.85 36.04
C SER A 669 33.17 -53.87 37.16
N ALA A 670 33.06 -53.44 38.42
CA ALA A 670 33.28 -54.30 39.59
C ALA A 670 32.12 -55.28 39.88
N CYS A 671 30.96 -55.08 39.25
CA CYS A 671 29.72 -55.81 39.51
C CYS A 671 28.74 -55.66 38.34
N THR A 672 27.75 -56.54 38.27
CA THR A 672 26.54 -56.35 37.44
C THR A 672 25.30 -56.31 38.33
N VAL A 673 24.35 -55.42 38.04
CA VAL A 673 23.09 -55.31 38.79
C VAL A 673 21.91 -55.47 37.83
N GLY A 674 21.03 -56.43 38.14
CA GLY A 674 19.72 -56.57 37.51
C GLY A 674 18.65 -55.94 38.39
N TYR A 675 17.85 -55.03 37.85
CA TYR A 675 16.72 -54.40 38.54
C TYR A 675 15.43 -54.71 37.78
N ALA A 676 14.47 -55.34 38.43
CA ALA A 676 13.20 -55.74 37.82
C ALA A 676 12.01 -55.36 38.71
N VAL A 677 11.02 -54.70 38.12
CA VAL A 677 9.73 -54.44 38.78
C VAL A 677 8.81 -55.63 38.50
N GLY A 678 8.48 -56.39 39.54
CA GLY A 678 7.64 -57.60 39.42
C GLY A 678 6.14 -57.30 39.45
N SER A 679 5.75 -56.18 40.06
CA SER A 679 4.37 -55.70 40.12
C SER A 679 4.37 -54.17 40.31
N ASP A 680 3.46 -53.47 39.63
CA ASP A 680 3.23 -52.03 39.76
C ASP A 680 1.72 -51.76 39.74
N TRP A 681 1.22 -51.01 40.72
CA TRP A 681 -0.21 -50.70 40.88
C TRP A 681 -0.50 -49.19 40.84
N GLY A 682 0.38 -48.39 40.22
CA GLY A 682 0.15 -46.97 39.91
C GLY A 682 0.40 -45.98 41.04
N SER A 683 0.46 -46.45 42.29
CA SER A 683 0.85 -45.66 43.48
C SER A 683 1.95 -46.33 44.31
N GLY A 684 2.29 -47.57 43.97
CA GLY A 684 3.38 -48.33 44.53
C GLY A 684 3.75 -49.52 43.65
N PHE A 685 4.86 -50.17 43.98
CA PHE A 685 5.43 -51.26 43.20
C PHE A 685 6.28 -52.18 44.07
N THR A 686 6.53 -53.39 43.58
CA THR A 686 7.50 -54.33 44.14
C THR A 686 8.64 -54.54 43.16
N ALA A 687 9.87 -54.33 43.61
CA ALA A 687 11.08 -54.52 42.81
C ALA A 687 12.03 -55.54 43.42
N THR A 688 12.69 -56.29 42.54
CA THR A 688 13.75 -57.25 42.83
C THR A 688 15.06 -56.71 42.27
N VAL A 689 16.13 -56.75 43.08
CA VAL A 689 17.48 -56.36 42.69
C VAL A 689 18.42 -57.54 42.85
N THR A 690 19.06 -57.96 41.76
CA THR A 690 20.07 -59.03 41.75
C THR A 690 21.44 -58.42 41.56
N ILE A 691 22.32 -58.61 42.54
CA ILE A 691 23.69 -58.09 42.53
C ILE A 691 24.62 -59.26 42.23
N THR A 692 25.40 -59.19 41.16
CA THR A 692 26.46 -60.15 40.84
C THR A 692 27.82 -59.49 41.02
N ASN A 693 28.67 -60.07 41.87
CA ASN A 693 30.03 -59.57 42.04
C ASN A 693 30.90 -60.01 40.84
N LYS A 694 31.59 -59.06 40.20
CA LYS A 694 32.55 -59.33 39.11
C LYS A 694 33.99 -59.05 39.54
N GLY A 695 34.19 -58.48 40.73
CA GLY A 695 35.48 -58.28 41.37
C GLY A 695 35.82 -59.37 42.39
N PRO A 696 36.90 -59.20 43.18
CA PRO A 696 37.29 -60.13 44.25
C PRO A 696 36.14 -60.37 45.24
N THR A 697 36.15 -61.52 45.92
CA THR A 697 35.17 -61.85 46.95
C THR A 697 35.01 -60.72 47.97
N VAL A 698 33.75 -60.34 48.24
CA VAL A 698 33.41 -59.36 49.28
C VAL A 698 32.77 -60.06 50.47
N ASN A 699 33.04 -59.59 51.68
CA ASN A 699 32.38 -59.99 52.91
C ASN A 699 31.88 -58.73 53.61
N GLY A 700 30.56 -58.50 53.56
CA GLY A 700 29.91 -57.24 53.92
C GLY A 700 29.72 -56.35 52.70
N TRP A 701 28.70 -56.65 51.88
CA TRP A 701 28.40 -55.86 50.69
C TRP A 701 27.43 -54.71 50.99
N GLN A 702 27.59 -53.62 50.25
CA GLN A 702 26.73 -52.45 50.27
C GLN A 702 26.39 -52.05 48.84
N LEU A 703 25.11 -52.05 48.51
CA LEU A 703 24.59 -51.53 47.26
C LEU A 703 24.17 -50.07 47.44
N GLY A 704 24.60 -49.18 46.55
CA GLY A 704 24.13 -47.80 46.46
C GLY A 704 23.51 -47.50 45.10
N PHE A 705 22.35 -46.83 45.08
CA PHE A 705 21.72 -46.29 43.86
C PHE A 705 20.87 -45.07 44.17
N SER A 706 20.43 -44.32 43.16
CA SER A 706 19.51 -43.18 43.33
C SER A 706 18.29 -43.33 42.45
N PHE A 707 17.11 -43.03 43.00
CA PHE A 707 15.90 -42.84 42.21
C PHE A 707 15.99 -41.53 41.41
N THR A 708 15.48 -41.55 40.17
CA THR A 708 15.44 -40.36 39.29
C THR A 708 14.10 -39.62 39.37
N GLY A 709 13.09 -40.21 40.03
CA GLY A 709 11.80 -39.58 40.34
C GLY A 709 11.59 -39.40 41.84
N ASN A 710 10.33 -39.39 42.28
CA ASN A 710 9.95 -39.18 43.67
C ASN A 710 9.76 -40.48 44.47
N GLN A 711 10.32 -41.60 43.99
CA GLN A 711 10.09 -42.91 44.61
C GLN A 711 10.66 -43.00 46.03
N LYS A 712 9.93 -43.70 46.90
CA LYS A 712 10.32 -43.99 48.29
C LYS A 712 10.27 -45.48 48.57
N VAL A 713 11.30 -46.01 49.22
CA VAL A 713 11.29 -47.39 49.74
C VAL A 713 10.38 -47.42 50.97
N THR A 714 9.32 -48.23 50.94
CA THR A 714 8.37 -48.37 52.05
C THR A 714 8.68 -49.59 52.92
N GLN A 715 9.16 -50.68 52.30
CA GLN A 715 9.54 -51.89 53.02
C GLN A 715 10.55 -52.71 52.21
N GLY A 716 11.71 -53.04 52.77
CA GLY A 716 12.74 -53.86 52.12
C GLY A 716 13.01 -55.18 52.84
N TRP A 717 13.53 -56.17 52.12
CA TRP A 717 13.96 -57.47 52.67
C TRP A 717 15.29 -57.95 52.08
N ASN A 718 15.87 -58.98 52.69
CA ASN A 718 17.19 -59.56 52.38
C ASN A 718 18.37 -58.58 52.42
N GLY A 719 18.19 -57.45 53.10
CA GLY A 719 19.21 -56.44 53.36
C GLY A 719 18.72 -55.42 54.39
N THR A 720 19.63 -54.59 54.87
CA THR A 720 19.34 -53.46 55.74
C THR A 720 19.26 -52.19 54.88
N TRP A 721 18.07 -51.61 54.78
CA TRP A 721 17.77 -50.53 53.84
C TRP A 721 17.79 -49.16 54.53
N SER A 722 18.30 -48.16 53.82
CA SER A 722 18.24 -46.75 54.20
C SER A 722 18.04 -45.89 52.96
N GLN A 723 17.24 -44.83 53.09
CA GLN A 723 17.02 -43.86 52.02
C GLN A 723 17.15 -42.44 52.58
N ASN A 724 17.97 -41.61 51.93
CA ASN A 724 18.03 -40.17 52.16
C ASN A 724 17.71 -39.46 50.85
N ALA A 725 16.65 -38.65 50.84
CA ALA A 725 16.09 -38.05 49.64
C ALA A 725 15.86 -39.10 48.54
N THR A 726 16.62 -39.05 47.44
CA THR A 726 16.56 -39.99 46.32
C THR A 726 17.61 -41.11 46.42
N ALA A 727 18.63 -40.96 47.26
CA ALA A 727 19.72 -41.93 47.41
C ALA A 727 19.32 -43.08 48.34
N VAL A 728 19.48 -44.31 47.85
CA VAL A 728 19.19 -45.56 48.57
C VAL A 728 20.48 -46.31 48.81
N THR A 729 20.68 -46.78 50.04
CA THR A 729 21.78 -47.66 50.43
C THR A 729 21.23 -48.92 51.09
N VAL A 730 21.70 -50.07 50.62
CA VAL A 730 21.34 -51.39 51.15
C VAL A 730 22.60 -52.11 51.60
N LYS A 731 22.68 -52.48 52.88
CA LYS A 731 23.73 -53.36 53.39
C LYS A 731 23.23 -54.80 53.46
N ASP A 732 24.14 -55.75 53.52
CA ASP A 732 23.81 -57.16 53.72
C ASP A 732 22.95 -57.41 54.98
N ALA A 733 22.29 -58.56 55.01
CA ALA A 733 21.46 -59.02 56.14
C ALA A 733 22.24 -59.93 57.12
N GLY A 734 23.58 -59.88 57.09
CA GLY A 734 24.48 -60.73 57.86
C GLY A 734 24.64 -62.13 57.25
N TRP A 735 23.55 -62.87 57.06
CA TRP A 735 23.60 -64.24 56.54
C TRP A 735 24.03 -64.32 55.07
N ASN A 736 23.85 -63.23 54.30
CA ASN A 736 24.27 -63.12 52.91
C ASN A 736 25.47 -62.19 52.70
N ALA A 737 26.27 -61.93 53.75
CA ALA A 737 27.39 -60.97 53.69
C ALA A 737 28.49 -61.35 52.69
N THR A 738 28.76 -62.66 52.53
CA THR A 738 29.80 -63.16 51.61
C THR A 738 29.26 -63.28 50.19
N LEU A 739 29.88 -62.57 49.23
CA LEU A 739 29.57 -62.64 47.81
C LEU A 739 30.86 -62.87 47.01
N ALA A 740 31.11 -64.14 46.65
CA ALA A 740 32.29 -64.53 45.87
C ALA A 740 32.27 -63.99 44.45
N THR A 741 33.43 -63.97 43.79
CA THR A 741 33.54 -63.57 42.39
C THR A 741 32.65 -64.44 41.50
N GLY A 742 31.79 -63.80 40.71
CA GLY A 742 30.80 -64.44 39.85
C GLY A 742 29.50 -64.85 40.55
N SER A 743 29.44 -64.81 41.89
CA SER A 743 28.23 -65.13 42.65
C SER A 743 27.24 -63.97 42.67
N SER A 744 25.96 -64.31 42.88
CA SER A 744 24.86 -63.35 42.97
C SER A 744 24.12 -63.42 44.30
N THR A 745 23.61 -62.29 44.76
CA THR A 745 22.61 -62.19 45.83
C THR A 745 21.40 -61.41 45.34
N THR A 746 20.22 -61.72 45.87
CA THR A 746 18.96 -61.09 45.46
C THR A 746 18.25 -60.48 46.66
N ILE A 747 17.92 -59.19 46.51
CA ILE A 747 17.16 -58.40 47.47
C ILE A 747 15.88 -57.88 46.84
N GLY A 748 14.92 -57.48 47.66
CA GLY A 748 13.67 -56.90 47.15
C GLY A 748 13.08 -55.87 48.09
N PHE A 749 12.20 -55.04 47.55
CA PHE A 749 11.50 -54.01 48.30
C PHE A 749 10.15 -53.65 47.66
N ASN A 750 9.26 -53.11 48.49
CA ASN A 750 8.11 -52.33 48.09
C ASN A 750 8.46 -50.85 48.10
N GLY A 751 8.00 -50.11 47.10
CA GLY A 751 8.15 -48.66 47.01
C GLY A 751 6.84 -47.95 46.67
N SER A 752 6.79 -46.65 46.97
CA SER A 752 5.69 -45.74 46.62
C SER A 752 6.19 -44.64 45.69
N TYR A 753 5.33 -44.12 44.82
CA TYR A 753 5.63 -43.00 43.93
C TYR A 753 4.35 -42.25 43.53
N THR A 754 4.51 -41.10 42.87
CA THR A 754 3.40 -40.46 42.14
C THR A 754 3.86 -40.08 40.74
N GLY A 755 3.02 -40.28 39.72
CA GLY A 755 3.36 -39.96 38.34
C GLY A 755 4.11 -41.10 37.66
N GLY A 756 5.39 -40.92 37.32
CA GLY A 756 6.19 -41.94 36.64
C GLY A 756 7.06 -42.76 37.58
N ASN A 757 7.33 -44.03 37.22
CA ASN A 757 8.22 -44.93 37.94
C ASN A 757 9.47 -45.33 37.11
N PRO A 758 10.40 -44.39 36.81
CA PRO A 758 11.61 -44.70 36.07
C PRO A 758 12.57 -45.57 36.91
N ALA A 759 13.15 -46.60 36.29
CA ALA A 759 14.15 -47.45 36.93
C ALA A 759 15.49 -46.70 37.14
N PRO A 760 16.19 -46.91 38.27
CA PRO A 760 17.55 -46.40 38.49
C PRO A 760 18.54 -46.94 37.45
N ARG A 761 19.51 -46.12 37.04
CA ARG A 761 20.51 -46.51 36.03
C ARG A 761 21.92 -46.69 36.60
N ASP A 762 22.23 -46.00 37.70
CA ASP A 762 23.55 -46.01 38.31
C ASP A 762 23.53 -46.78 39.62
N PHE A 763 24.33 -47.85 39.67
CA PHE A 763 24.50 -48.70 40.85
C PHE A 763 25.96 -48.78 41.24
N THR A 764 26.21 -48.88 42.55
CA THR A 764 27.54 -49.11 43.11
C THR A 764 27.54 -50.27 44.08
N LEU A 765 28.60 -51.09 44.07
CA LEU A 765 28.88 -52.12 45.07
C LEU A 765 30.11 -51.68 45.87
N ASN A 766 29.95 -51.41 47.16
CA ASN A 766 30.99 -50.87 48.04
C ASN A 766 31.68 -49.63 47.44
N GLY A 767 30.89 -48.74 46.84
CA GLY A 767 31.36 -47.51 46.20
C GLY A 767 31.97 -47.68 44.80
N LYS A 768 32.07 -48.91 44.26
CA LYS A 768 32.57 -49.15 42.90
C LYS A 768 31.41 -49.29 41.90
N PRO A 769 31.49 -48.71 40.69
CA PRO A 769 30.39 -48.73 39.73
C PRO A 769 30.10 -50.15 39.22
N CYS A 770 28.80 -50.46 39.10
CA CYS A 770 28.28 -51.68 38.50
C CYS A 770 27.75 -51.41 37.08
N THR A 771 27.80 -52.42 36.22
CA THR A 771 27.08 -52.42 34.94
C THR A 771 25.64 -52.89 35.18
N ALA A 772 24.64 -52.16 34.66
CA ALA A 772 23.24 -52.56 34.71
C ALA A 772 22.72 -52.86 33.28
N PRO A 773 22.75 -54.12 32.82
CA PRO A 773 22.26 -54.48 31.49
C PRO A 773 20.74 -54.39 31.47
N GLY A 774 20.19 -53.38 30.77
CA GLY A 774 18.77 -53.31 30.39
C GLY A 774 17.80 -53.27 31.58
N THR A 775 17.60 -52.09 32.16
CA THR A 775 16.46 -51.85 33.06
C THR A 775 15.18 -51.70 32.22
N ALA A 776 14.41 -52.77 32.06
CA ALA A 776 13.07 -52.69 31.50
C ALA A 776 12.15 -52.00 32.53
N ALA A 777 11.57 -50.85 32.17
CA ALA A 777 10.44 -50.32 32.90
C ALA A 777 9.28 -51.31 32.78
N ALA A 778 8.57 -51.61 33.89
CA ALA A 778 7.32 -52.34 33.79
C ALA A 778 6.35 -51.53 32.93
N ALA A 779 5.74 -52.18 31.93
CA ALA A 779 4.67 -51.57 31.15
C ALA A 779 3.49 -51.25 32.07
N HIS A 780 3.05 -49.99 32.10
CA HIS A 780 1.81 -49.58 32.74
C HIS A 780 0.63 -50.37 32.12
N ILE A 781 -0.07 -51.17 32.91
CA ILE A 781 -1.44 -51.57 32.60
C ILE A 781 -2.34 -50.47 33.17
N ALA A 782 -2.81 -49.57 32.30
CA ALA A 782 -3.86 -48.62 32.65
C ALA A 782 -5.24 -49.30 32.53
N PRO A 783 -6.16 -49.16 33.50
CA PRO A 783 -7.55 -49.57 33.32
C PRO A 783 -8.26 -48.67 32.29
N PRO A 784 -9.26 -49.18 31.56
CA PRO A 784 -9.89 -48.49 30.44
C PRO A 784 -10.73 -47.32 30.94
N VAL A 785 -10.40 -46.11 30.51
CA VAL A 785 -11.26 -44.93 30.69
C VAL A 785 -12.14 -44.81 29.46
N GLY A 786 -13.44 -44.82 29.70
CA GLY A 786 -14.49 -45.00 28.70
C GLY A 786 -14.68 -43.85 27.71
N HIS A 787 -15.31 -44.22 26.60
CA HIS A 787 -15.85 -43.36 25.57
C HIS A 787 -16.97 -42.45 26.07
N ALA A 788 -17.01 -41.22 25.56
CA ALA A 788 -18.21 -40.46 25.20
C ALA A 788 -17.82 -39.32 24.21
N PRO A 789 -18.73 -38.74 23.39
CA PRO A 789 -18.78 -39.03 21.95
C PRO A 789 -18.76 -37.80 21.02
N GLY A 790 -18.38 -38.04 19.75
CA GLY A 790 -19.20 -37.74 18.56
C GLY A 790 -19.36 -36.28 18.07
N PRO A 791 -19.03 -35.98 16.80
CA PRO A 791 -19.39 -34.74 16.13
C PRO A 791 -20.83 -34.81 15.58
N ASP A 792 -21.65 -33.79 15.83
CA ASP A 792 -22.97 -33.65 15.22
C ASP A 792 -22.93 -32.70 14.02
N ALA A 793 -23.59 -33.14 12.95
CA ALA A 793 -23.78 -32.48 11.68
C ALA A 793 -25.23 -31.97 11.53
N LEU A 794 -25.36 -30.73 10.99
CA LEU A 794 -26.42 -30.21 10.10
C LEU A 794 -27.84 -29.96 10.70
N PRO A 795 -28.75 -29.15 10.08
CA PRO A 795 -28.82 -28.77 8.65
C PRO A 795 -29.26 -27.33 8.24
N ASP A 796 -28.98 -27.04 6.96
CA ASP A 796 -29.74 -26.30 5.93
C ASP A 796 -31.03 -25.53 6.32
N ARG A 797 -31.06 -24.23 5.96
CA ARG A 797 -32.30 -23.54 5.54
C ARG A 797 -32.04 -22.56 4.38
N ARG A 798 -32.47 -22.95 3.19
CA ARG A 798 -33.00 -22.03 2.17
C ARG A 798 -34.38 -21.48 2.60
N ARG A 799 -34.61 -20.16 2.42
CA ARG A 799 -35.79 -19.57 1.72
C ARG A 799 -35.82 -18.03 1.80
N THR A 800 -35.79 -17.39 0.62
CA THR A 800 -36.58 -16.24 0.15
C THR A 800 -36.66 -14.96 1.01
N ARG A 801 -36.07 -13.86 0.53
CA ARG A 801 -36.74 -12.83 -0.30
C ARG A 801 -35.71 -11.94 -0.97
#